data_AF-A0A662G948-F1
#
_entry.id   AF-A0A662G948-F1
#
_cell.length_a   1.000
_cell.length_b   1.000
_cell.length_c   1.000
_cell.angle_alpha   90.00
_cell.angle_beta   90.00
_cell.angle_gamma   90.00
#
_symmetry.space_group_name_H-M   'P 1'
#
loop_
_entity.id
_entity.type
_entity.pdbx_description
1 polymer ?
#
loop_
_entity_poly.entity_id
_entity_poly.type
_entity_poly.pdbx_seq_one_letter_code
_entity_poly.pdbx_strand_id
1 'polypeptide(L)'
;GGKTHTLTALYHLAKHPDVAFEKLPELYQELGVDAPPPRMHVAVLDGVALDTQGRRGPEGFEIKTLWGELTYRLDGEKLYRRIQGADGKRTPPGAQALAEVLEEAAPALILVDEFVAYLVKARGIRVGDSNLAEQSLVFLQELATAVSGVSRVALVATLPQSSLEVAVTREEEAQRLLDRAMHILGRQNLIETPVAADEIFGVLRKRLFSHWGDEKTAEKVARAFRKYYTDHAGYFPEEVQEKRYEERIVQAYPFHPEFIDILQYRWGPHPRFQRTRGALRTLAFVIRDLWQKRPGSAYLIQPWAVDLSDRPLRGWITELPGSEYETVITGDILDKGRALERELKGDYYKESLATGAATAVLLYTISASPEESGATEERVRLAVLRPRLNPAMIAEVLSRMRDQFWYLVYRDRKYRFQTKPNLNKMLRDFEMAVEEEEIEKEIGSQLEAVAGQRRTGFRVFIAPRDSRAVEDRPEPALVLAPWNIEDLHTWMLEVLRYRGDGVRNYRNALVFVVPEKGLISEARAKARRLLALKNLKNSRDFRTLEAEEQKEVDRRIAEQQEKLRQVIRRAYVHVFRPRPPQDLAEVHTRQRELARARTIAEYAWEVLKAEGKLLEKMAPAFLLEKVWTERGEGELPYQRLWETFWQQPGLPLLSSEEVLRRAIAEGQEQGLFGVVAEDAEAARRKAVPGEEIATVSPKKISLVTTDKLKEITKAPPEKEGAPPAPTGPRGPRVLRCTSDLKNLYPLRELLSKLQGLKGRFVLEVAVEGELTAQKRREIEELLRDYHVNYELKEE
;
A
#
# COMPACT_ATOMS: atom_id res chain seq x y z
N GLY A 1 -19.96 -4.08 -46.58
CA GLY A 1 -20.13 -5.54 -46.48
C GLY A 1 -18.92 -6.13 -45.77
N GLY A 2 -18.91 -7.41 -45.40
CA GLY A 2 -17.68 -8.05 -44.90
C GLY A 2 -16.64 -8.24 -46.01
N LYS A 3 -15.45 -8.76 -45.67
CA LYS A 3 -14.32 -8.99 -46.60
C LYS A 3 -14.75 -9.65 -47.93
N THR A 4 -15.50 -10.75 -47.86
CA THR A 4 -16.00 -11.48 -49.03
C THR A 4 -16.95 -10.65 -49.90
N HIS A 5 -17.81 -9.81 -49.31
CA HIS A 5 -18.72 -8.97 -50.11
C HIS A 5 -17.95 -7.93 -50.94
N THR A 6 -16.84 -7.41 -50.41
CA THR A 6 -15.95 -6.51 -51.14
C THR A 6 -15.31 -7.22 -52.33
N LEU A 7 -14.77 -8.43 -52.11
CA LEU A 7 -14.21 -9.23 -53.20
C LEU A 7 -15.26 -9.58 -54.26
N THR A 8 -16.49 -9.94 -53.86
CA THR A 8 -17.59 -10.20 -54.79
C THR A 8 -17.97 -8.97 -55.61
N ALA A 9 -18.00 -7.78 -54.98
CA ALA A 9 -18.26 -6.53 -55.70
C ALA A 9 -17.17 -6.25 -56.75
N LEU A 10 -15.90 -6.36 -56.37
CA LEU A 10 -14.76 -6.19 -57.29
C LEU A 10 -14.77 -7.21 -58.43
N TYR A 11 -15.12 -8.46 -58.13
CA TYR A 11 -15.26 -9.51 -59.15
C TYR A 11 -16.30 -9.13 -60.22
N HIS A 12 -17.48 -8.67 -59.81
CA HIS A 12 -18.52 -8.28 -60.76
C HIS A 12 -18.16 -6.99 -61.52
N LEU A 13 -17.52 -6.03 -60.87
CA LEU A 13 -17.02 -4.80 -61.51
C LEU A 13 -16.01 -5.11 -62.63
N ALA A 14 -15.10 -6.05 -62.41
CA ALA A 14 -14.07 -6.42 -63.39
C ALA A 14 -14.59 -7.35 -64.51
N LYS A 15 -15.48 -8.30 -64.18
CA LYS A 15 -15.96 -9.32 -65.13
C LYS A 15 -17.12 -8.85 -65.99
N HIS A 16 -17.94 -7.92 -65.47
CA HIS A 16 -19.11 -7.38 -66.13
C HIS A 16 -19.13 -5.84 -66.08
N PRO A 17 -18.10 -5.15 -66.60
CA PRO A 17 -17.97 -3.70 -66.48
C PRO A 17 -19.14 -2.94 -67.13
N ASP A 18 -19.68 -3.44 -68.24
CA ASP A 18 -20.84 -2.83 -68.91
C ASP A 18 -22.09 -2.82 -68.03
N VAL A 19 -22.35 -3.94 -67.34
CA VAL A 19 -23.50 -4.09 -66.44
C VAL A 19 -23.33 -3.21 -65.21
N ALA A 20 -22.11 -3.15 -64.66
CA ALA A 20 -21.82 -2.29 -63.53
C ALA A 20 -21.99 -0.81 -63.88
N PHE A 21 -21.48 -0.39 -65.04
CA PHE A 21 -21.64 0.98 -65.56
C PHE A 21 -23.11 1.38 -65.69
N GLU A 22 -23.96 0.48 -66.20
CA GLU A 22 -25.40 0.71 -66.31
C GLU A 22 -26.12 0.77 -64.95
N LYS A 23 -25.76 -0.13 -64.02
CA LYS A 23 -26.50 -0.29 -62.75
C LYS A 23 -25.99 0.56 -61.60
N LEU A 24 -24.77 1.10 -61.69
CA LEU A 24 -24.13 1.90 -60.64
C LEU A 24 -23.67 3.27 -61.17
N PRO A 25 -24.52 4.06 -61.84
CA PRO A 25 -24.10 5.29 -62.51
C PRO A 25 -23.48 6.33 -61.56
N GLU A 26 -23.95 6.38 -60.31
CA GLU A 26 -23.44 7.28 -59.26
C GLU A 26 -21.95 7.02 -58.95
N LEU A 27 -21.54 5.75 -58.89
CA LEU A 27 -20.16 5.35 -58.63
C LEU A 27 -19.23 5.81 -59.75
N TYR A 28 -19.63 5.60 -61.01
CA TYR A 28 -18.81 5.99 -62.17
C TYR A 28 -18.75 7.51 -62.35
N GLN A 29 -19.81 8.23 -62.01
CA GLN A 29 -19.79 9.70 -61.94
C GLN A 29 -18.80 10.21 -60.89
N GLU A 30 -18.82 9.62 -59.69
CA GLU A 30 -17.87 9.96 -58.62
C GLU A 30 -16.42 9.69 -59.03
N LEU A 31 -16.19 8.58 -59.75
CA LEU A 31 -14.87 8.22 -60.27
C LEU A 31 -14.44 9.01 -61.51
N GLY A 32 -15.32 9.84 -62.10
CA GLY A 32 -15.04 10.59 -63.33
C GLY A 32 -14.82 9.70 -64.55
N VAL A 33 -15.52 8.56 -64.62
CA VAL A 33 -15.39 7.58 -65.70
C VAL A 33 -16.62 7.67 -66.60
N ASP A 34 -16.43 8.17 -67.83
CA ASP A 34 -17.51 8.48 -68.77
C ASP A 34 -17.89 7.32 -69.71
N ALA A 35 -17.15 6.21 -69.66
CA ALA A 35 -17.38 5.03 -70.49
C ALA A 35 -17.11 3.73 -69.71
N PRO A 36 -17.80 2.61 -70.05
CA PRO A 36 -17.54 1.34 -69.39
C PRO A 36 -16.08 0.91 -69.58
N PRO A 37 -15.37 0.52 -68.51
CA PRO A 37 -14.01 0.00 -68.62
C PRO A 37 -13.93 -1.24 -69.52
N PRO A 38 -12.78 -1.52 -70.14
CA PRO A 38 -12.60 -2.76 -70.87
C PRO A 38 -12.76 -3.96 -69.94
N ARG A 39 -13.22 -5.10 -70.50
CA ARG A 39 -13.23 -6.38 -69.77
C ARG A 39 -11.83 -6.71 -69.28
N MET A 40 -11.75 -7.19 -68.04
CA MET A 40 -10.50 -7.56 -67.39
C MET A 40 -10.45 -9.07 -67.19
N HIS A 41 -9.25 -9.64 -67.20
CA HIS A 41 -9.05 -11.01 -66.73
C HIS A 41 -9.21 -11.05 -65.21
N VAL A 42 -9.91 -12.06 -64.69
CA VAL A 42 -10.18 -12.15 -63.25
C VAL A 42 -9.81 -13.52 -62.74
N ALA A 43 -8.85 -13.56 -61.81
CA ALA A 43 -8.48 -14.77 -61.10
C ALA A 43 -8.94 -14.69 -59.64
N VAL A 44 -9.63 -15.74 -59.18
CA VAL A 44 -10.07 -15.87 -57.79
C VAL A 44 -9.39 -17.09 -57.18
N LEU A 45 -8.63 -16.85 -56.13
CA LEU A 45 -7.96 -17.87 -55.33
C LEU A 45 -8.64 -17.93 -53.95
N ASP A 46 -9.53 -18.90 -53.78
CA ASP A 46 -10.20 -19.16 -52.51
C ASP A 46 -9.45 -20.26 -51.76
N GLY A 47 -8.83 -19.87 -50.65
CA GLY A 47 -8.00 -20.77 -49.85
C GLY A 47 -8.79 -21.84 -49.10
N VAL A 48 -10.11 -21.70 -48.92
CA VAL A 48 -10.98 -22.77 -48.39
C VAL A 48 -11.34 -23.76 -49.50
N ALA A 49 -11.75 -23.26 -50.66
CA ALA A 49 -12.23 -24.10 -51.77
C ALA A 49 -11.12 -24.86 -52.50
N LEU A 50 -9.91 -24.30 -52.60
CA LEU A 50 -8.80 -24.93 -53.32
C LEU A 50 -8.18 -26.08 -52.52
N ASP A 51 -8.04 -27.24 -53.18
CA ASP A 51 -7.35 -28.41 -52.63
C ASP A 51 -5.84 -28.30 -52.88
N THR A 52 -5.06 -28.58 -51.85
CA THR A 52 -3.60 -28.62 -51.90
C THR A 52 -3.05 -29.82 -52.66
N GLN A 53 -3.86 -30.86 -52.88
CA GLN A 53 -3.49 -31.98 -53.76
C GLN A 53 -3.55 -31.60 -55.25
N GLY A 54 -4.27 -30.54 -55.59
CA GLY A 54 -4.49 -30.11 -56.96
C GLY A 54 -5.80 -30.62 -57.55
N ARG A 55 -6.05 -30.26 -58.82
CA ARG A 55 -7.22 -30.70 -59.58
C ARG A 55 -6.86 -30.96 -61.04
N ARG A 56 -7.65 -31.79 -61.71
CA ARG A 56 -7.53 -31.99 -63.16
C ARG A 56 -8.24 -30.86 -63.90
N GLY A 57 -7.55 -30.25 -64.85
CA GLY A 57 -8.11 -29.29 -65.80
C GLY A 57 -9.01 -29.98 -66.84
N PRO A 58 -9.99 -29.27 -67.42
CA PRO A 58 -10.81 -29.75 -68.55
C PRO A 58 -10.02 -30.35 -69.71
N GLU A 59 -8.81 -29.84 -69.94
CA GLU A 59 -7.91 -30.17 -71.05
C GLU A 59 -6.98 -31.36 -70.70
N GLY A 60 -7.11 -31.92 -69.49
CA GLY A 60 -6.49 -33.19 -69.09
C GLY A 60 -5.20 -33.09 -68.27
N PHE A 61 -4.62 -31.90 -68.12
CA PHE A 61 -3.45 -31.65 -67.25
C PHE A 61 -3.84 -31.49 -65.77
N GLU A 62 -2.86 -31.60 -64.87
CA GLU A 62 -3.05 -31.53 -63.42
C GLU A 62 -2.48 -30.22 -62.86
N ILE A 63 -3.35 -29.38 -62.30
CA ILE A 63 -2.99 -28.11 -61.65
C ILE A 63 -2.78 -28.37 -60.17
N LYS A 64 -1.56 -28.17 -59.66
CA LYS A 64 -1.16 -28.60 -58.30
C LYS A 64 -1.07 -27.50 -57.26
N THR A 65 -1.02 -26.24 -57.68
CA THR A 65 -0.59 -25.13 -56.81
C THR A 65 -1.41 -23.85 -57.03
N LEU A 66 -1.27 -22.87 -56.12
CA LEU A 66 -1.93 -21.56 -56.25
C LEU A 66 -1.46 -20.79 -57.48
N TRP A 67 -0.18 -20.87 -57.85
CA TRP A 67 0.32 -20.22 -59.07
C TRP A 67 -0.18 -20.93 -60.32
N GLY A 68 -0.26 -22.27 -60.29
CA GLY A 68 -0.96 -23.07 -61.30
C GLY A 68 -2.39 -22.59 -61.52
N GLU A 69 -3.16 -22.48 -60.44
CA GLU A 69 -4.55 -22.04 -60.48
C GLU A 69 -4.70 -20.58 -60.93
N LEU A 70 -3.81 -19.68 -60.46
CA LEU A 70 -3.80 -18.28 -60.85
C LEU A 70 -3.69 -18.13 -62.37
N THR A 71 -2.65 -18.73 -62.96
CA THR A 71 -2.38 -18.59 -64.39
C THR A 71 -3.48 -19.22 -65.24
N TYR A 72 -4.00 -20.38 -64.82
CA TYR A 72 -5.14 -21.02 -65.48
C TYR A 72 -6.41 -20.17 -65.42
N ARG A 73 -6.68 -19.51 -64.29
CA ARG A 73 -7.87 -18.64 -64.14
C ARG A 73 -7.76 -17.36 -64.97
N LEU A 74 -6.55 -16.88 -65.24
CA LEU A 74 -6.33 -15.67 -66.03
C LEU A 74 -6.61 -15.90 -67.52
N ASP A 75 -6.06 -16.94 -68.15
CA ASP A 75 -6.22 -17.18 -69.61
C ASP A 75 -6.14 -18.68 -69.99
N GLY A 76 -6.59 -19.56 -69.10
CA GLY A 76 -6.70 -20.99 -69.35
C GLY A 76 -5.36 -21.70 -69.57
N GLU A 77 -5.37 -22.69 -70.47
CA GLU A 77 -4.19 -23.51 -70.78
C GLU A 77 -2.99 -22.68 -71.28
N LYS A 78 -3.25 -21.58 -72.01
CA LYS A 78 -2.21 -20.78 -72.66
C LYS A 78 -1.20 -20.22 -71.65
N LEU A 79 -1.68 -19.56 -70.59
CA LEU A 79 -0.82 -19.03 -69.54
C LEU A 79 -0.34 -20.12 -68.57
N TYR A 80 -1.14 -21.15 -68.32
CA TYR A 80 -0.71 -22.28 -67.48
C TYR A 80 0.56 -22.96 -68.02
N ARG A 81 0.66 -23.17 -69.35
CA ARG A 81 1.84 -23.79 -69.97
C ARG A 81 3.15 -23.04 -69.69
N ARG A 82 3.12 -21.73 -69.45
CA ARG A 82 4.31 -20.93 -69.11
C ARG A 82 4.94 -21.34 -67.78
N ILE A 83 4.12 -21.80 -66.84
CA ILE A 83 4.55 -22.13 -65.47
C ILE A 83 4.33 -23.61 -65.11
N GLN A 84 3.95 -24.45 -66.07
CA GLN A 84 3.67 -25.87 -65.86
C GLN A 84 4.83 -26.60 -65.16
N GLY A 85 6.08 -26.27 -65.51
CA GLY A 85 7.26 -26.84 -64.86
C GLY A 85 7.36 -26.50 -63.37
N ALA A 86 6.99 -25.27 -62.99
CA ALA A 86 6.98 -24.79 -61.61
C ALA A 86 5.82 -25.43 -60.82
N ASP A 87 4.62 -25.48 -61.40
CA ASP A 87 3.44 -26.15 -60.83
C ASP A 87 3.70 -27.64 -60.58
N GLY A 88 4.27 -28.35 -61.55
CA GLY A 88 4.62 -29.76 -61.44
C GLY A 88 5.61 -30.07 -60.33
N LYS A 89 6.59 -29.18 -60.10
CA LYS A 89 7.60 -29.31 -59.03
C LYS A 89 7.13 -28.80 -57.66
N ARG A 90 5.98 -28.13 -57.61
CA ARG A 90 5.49 -27.41 -56.42
C ARG A 90 6.49 -26.37 -55.88
N THR A 91 7.30 -25.80 -56.77
CA THR A 91 8.21 -24.69 -56.48
C THR A 91 7.74 -23.44 -57.23
N PRO A 92 7.68 -22.25 -56.60
CA PRO A 92 7.23 -21.02 -57.25
C PRO A 92 8.05 -20.68 -58.50
N PRO A 93 7.42 -20.06 -59.52
CA PRO A 93 8.06 -19.79 -60.82
C PRO A 93 9.03 -18.59 -60.79
N GLY A 94 9.07 -17.78 -59.72
CA GLY A 94 9.83 -16.55 -59.65
C GLY A 94 9.03 -15.31 -60.09
N ALA A 95 9.38 -14.16 -59.53
CA ALA A 95 8.69 -12.89 -59.80
C ALA A 95 8.74 -12.47 -61.28
N GLN A 96 9.85 -12.74 -61.97
CA GLN A 96 10.00 -12.40 -63.41
C GLN A 96 9.02 -13.20 -64.28
N ALA A 97 8.93 -14.52 -64.08
CA ALA A 97 8.01 -15.36 -64.84
C ALA A 97 6.54 -14.99 -64.56
N LEU A 98 6.22 -14.61 -63.31
CA LEU A 98 4.90 -14.08 -62.98
C LEU A 98 4.64 -12.74 -63.67
N ALA A 99 5.61 -11.84 -63.73
CA ALA A 99 5.45 -10.55 -64.40
C ALA A 99 5.13 -10.74 -65.90
N GLU A 100 5.85 -11.61 -66.60
CA GLU A 100 5.60 -11.93 -68.01
C GLU A 100 4.17 -12.48 -68.22
N VAL A 101 3.71 -13.36 -67.34
CA VAL A 101 2.32 -13.88 -67.38
C VAL A 101 1.29 -12.79 -67.13
N LEU A 102 1.56 -11.88 -66.18
CA LEU A 102 0.64 -10.80 -65.82
C LEU A 102 0.59 -9.69 -66.89
N GLU A 103 1.70 -9.40 -67.56
CA GLU A 103 1.75 -8.47 -68.70
C GLU A 103 0.88 -8.98 -69.85
N GLU A 104 0.94 -10.28 -70.15
CA GLU A 104 0.11 -10.91 -71.18
C GLU A 104 -1.38 -10.96 -70.78
N ALA A 105 -1.68 -11.04 -69.48
CA ALA A 105 -3.04 -11.02 -68.95
C ALA A 105 -3.63 -9.61 -68.74
N ALA A 106 -2.86 -8.53 -68.85
CA ALA A 106 -3.35 -7.19 -68.50
C ALA A 106 -4.45 -6.69 -69.48
N PRO A 107 -5.51 -6.01 -69.00
CA PRO A 107 -5.79 -5.67 -67.62
C PRO A 107 -6.32 -6.86 -66.80
N ALA A 108 -5.85 -7.01 -65.56
CA ALA A 108 -6.20 -8.15 -64.70
C ALA A 108 -6.49 -7.78 -63.24
N LEU A 109 -7.45 -8.49 -62.64
CA LEU A 109 -7.78 -8.43 -61.22
C LEU A 109 -7.55 -9.81 -60.59
N ILE A 110 -6.72 -9.84 -59.55
CA ILE A 110 -6.41 -11.04 -58.78
C ILE A 110 -7.03 -10.88 -57.39
N LEU A 111 -7.94 -11.78 -57.05
CA LEU A 111 -8.63 -11.81 -55.77
C LEU A 111 -8.17 -13.03 -54.98
N VAL A 112 -7.65 -12.81 -53.78
CA VAL A 112 -7.21 -13.88 -52.88
C VAL A 112 -8.08 -13.81 -51.62
N ASP A 113 -8.85 -14.86 -51.37
CA ASP A 113 -9.63 -15.00 -50.14
C ASP A 113 -9.12 -16.18 -49.30
N GLU A 114 -9.22 -16.06 -47.98
CA GLU A 114 -8.90 -17.12 -47.02
C GLU A 114 -7.51 -17.77 -47.22
N PHE A 115 -6.50 -16.98 -47.61
CA PHE A 115 -5.15 -17.49 -47.91
C PHE A 115 -4.53 -18.31 -46.77
N VAL A 116 -4.75 -17.88 -45.52
CA VAL A 116 -4.22 -18.59 -44.33
C VAL A 116 -4.82 -19.99 -44.20
N ALA A 117 -6.10 -20.18 -44.54
CA ALA A 117 -6.74 -21.49 -44.53
C ALA A 117 -6.05 -22.44 -45.54
N TYR A 118 -5.61 -21.93 -46.69
CA TYR A 118 -4.82 -22.71 -47.64
C TYR A 118 -3.45 -23.10 -47.07
N LEU A 119 -2.72 -22.14 -46.47
CA LEU A 119 -1.39 -22.42 -45.89
C LEU A 119 -1.43 -23.52 -44.83
N VAL A 120 -2.47 -23.52 -44.00
CA VAL A 120 -2.67 -24.56 -42.97
C VAL A 120 -2.80 -25.95 -43.61
N LYS A 121 -3.61 -26.08 -44.68
CA LYS A 121 -3.74 -27.33 -45.44
C LYS A 121 -2.42 -27.71 -46.13
N ALA A 122 -1.75 -26.74 -46.74
CA ALA A 122 -0.58 -26.93 -47.59
C ALA A 122 0.63 -27.47 -46.82
N ARG A 123 0.70 -27.22 -45.51
CA ARG A 123 1.79 -27.72 -44.66
C ARG A 123 1.94 -29.24 -44.68
N GLY A 124 0.84 -29.98 -44.89
CA GLY A 124 0.85 -31.43 -44.97
C GLY A 124 1.63 -32.00 -46.16
N ILE A 125 1.99 -31.15 -47.13
CA ILE A 125 2.65 -31.53 -48.37
C ILE A 125 4.12 -31.13 -48.32
N ARG A 126 5.02 -32.13 -48.30
CA ARG A 126 6.47 -31.90 -48.38
C ARG A 126 6.90 -31.49 -49.79
N VAL A 127 7.84 -30.54 -49.85
CA VAL A 127 8.46 -30.06 -51.10
C VAL A 127 9.95 -29.83 -50.84
N GLY A 128 10.80 -30.73 -51.34
CA GLY A 128 12.24 -30.73 -51.03
C GLY A 128 12.47 -30.78 -49.51
N ASP A 129 13.33 -29.89 -49.01
CA ASP A 129 13.62 -29.71 -47.57
C ASP A 129 12.56 -28.87 -46.83
N SER A 130 11.50 -28.45 -47.52
CA SER A 130 10.44 -27.55 -47.02
C SER A 130 9.04 -28.18 -47.16
N ASN A 131 7.99 -27.36 -47.13
CA ASN A 131 6.61 -27.76 -47.39
C ASN A 131 5.88 -26.76 -48.30
N LEU A 132 4.74 -27.15 -48.86
CA LEU A 132 3.98 -26.32 -49.79
C LEU A 132 3.47 -25.02 -49.16
N ALA A 133 3.28 -24.94 -47.84
CA ALA A 133 2.91 -23.69 -47.18
C ALA A 133 4.04 -22.65 -47.25
N GLU A 134 5.28 -23.07 -47.00
CA GLU A 134 6.46 -22.21 -47.16
C GLU A 134 6.66 -21.77 -48.61
N GLN A 135 6.51 -22.69 -49.57
CA GLN A 135 6.55 -22.37 -51.00
C GLN A 135 5.42 -21.39 -51.40
N SER A 136 4.23 -21.54 -50.82
CA SER A 136 3.10 -20.62 -51.07
C SER A 136 3.33 -19.22 -50.51
N LEU A 137 4.04 -19.09 -49.38
CA LEU A 137 4.47 -17.79 -48.85
C LEU A 137 5.52 -17.14 -49.77
N VAL A 138 6.47 -17.92 -50.29
CA VAL A 138 7.43 -17.42 -51.30
C VAL A 138 6.70 -16.96 -52.55
N PHE A 139 5.74 -17.75 -53.05
CA PHE A 139 4.89 -17.35 -54.16
C PHE A 139 4.12 -16.05 -53.88
N LEU A 140 3.56 -15.86 -52.69
CA LEU A 140 2.86 -14.61 -52.34
C LEU A 140 3.78 -13.39 -52.45
N GLN A 141 5.05 -13.54 -52.03
CA GLN A 141 6.06 -12.49 -52.15
C GLN A 141 6.42 -12.21 -53.63
N GLU A 142 6.63 -13.27 -54.41
CA GLU A 142 6.93 -13.17 -55.84
C GLU A 142 5.76 -12.53 -56.60
N LEU A 143 4.53 -12.92 -56.30
CA LEU A 143 3.32 -12.37 -56.89
C LEU A 143 3.14 -10.89 -56.55
N ALA A 144 3.30 -10.51 -55.28
CA ALA A 144 3.22 -9.12 -54.88
C ALA A 144 4.26 -8.25 -55.61
N THR A 145 5.48 -8.79 -55.78
CA THR A 145 6.57 -8.13 -56.53
C THR A 145 6.27 -8.03 -58.03
N ALA A 146 5.69 -9.08 -58.62
CA ALA A 146 5.32 -9.08 -60.03
C ALA A 146 4.19 -8.07 -60.31
N VAL A 147 3.16 -8.05 -59.47
CA VAL A 147 2.01 -7.13 -59.60
C VAL A 147 2.45 -5.68 -59.47
N SER A 148 3.38 -5.35 -58.56
CA SER A 148 3.88 -3.97 -58.41
C SER A 148 4.69 -3.48 -59.61
N GLY A 149 5.27 -4.39 -60.40
CA GLY A 149 6.01 -4.09 -61.62
C GLY A 149 5.16 -3.99 -62.89
N VAL A 150 3.91 -4.48 -62.88
CA VAL A 150 3.07 -4.59 -64.09
C VAL A 150 1.92 -3.59 -64.07
N SER A 151 1.81 -2.80 -65.14
CA SER A 151 0.72 -1.82 -65.28
C SER A 151 -0.63 -2.49 -65.52
N ARG A 152 -1.70 -1.91 -64.95
CA ARG A 152 -3.10 -2.37 -65.09
C ARG A 152 -3.38 -3.77 -64.52
N VAL A 153 -2.63 -4.16 -63.50
CA VAL A 153 -2.88 -5.39 -62.73
C VAL A 153 -3.09 -5.01 -61.26
N ALA A 154 -4.14 -5.54 -60.65
CA ALA A 154 -4.45 -5.31 -59.24
C ALA A 154 -4.52 -6.64 -58.47
N LEU A 155 -3.88 -6.68 -57.31
CA LEU A 155 -3.99 -7.77 -56.35
C LEU A 155 -4.76 -7.28 -55.12
N VAL A 156 -5.88 -7.94 -54.82
CA VAL A 156 -6.68 -7.70 -53.62
C VAL A 156 -6.73 -8.98 -52.82
N ALA A 157 -6.12 -8.96 -51.63
CA ALA A 157 -6.05 -10.10 -50.74
C ALA A 157 -6.73 -9.80 -49.40
N THR A 158 -7.55 -10.72 -48.91
CA THR A 158 -8.18 -10.64 -47.60
C THR A 158 -7.47 -11.55 -46.62
N LEU A 159 -7.05 -11.00 -45.49
CA LEU A 159 -6.44 -11.76 -44.39
C LEU A 159 -7.36 -11.73 -43.15
N PRO A 160 -7.41 -12.83 -42.36
CA PRO A 160 -8.08 -12.83 -41.06
C PRO A 160 -7.43 -11.80 -40.12
N GLN A 161 -8.23 -11.21 -39.22
CA GLN A 161 -7.67 -10.31 -38.19
C GLN A 161 -7.03 -11.11 -37.03
N SER A 162 -7.44 -12.37 -36.87
CA SER A 162 -6.96 -13.27 -35.83
C SER A 162 -6.95 -14.71 -36.35
N SER A 163 -6.00 -15.53 -35.89
CA SER A 163 -5.99 -16.97 -36.14
C SER A 163 -7.26 -17.70 -35.68
N LEU A 164 -8.02 -17.14 -34.73
CA LEU A 164 -9.29 -17.70 -34.24
C LEU A 164 -10.41 -17.70 -35.29
N GLU A 165 -10.27 -16.90 -36.36
CA GLU A 165 -11.20 -16.92 -37.49
C GLU A 165 -10.98 -18.16 -38.39
N VAL A 166 -9.87 -18.88 -38.20
CA VAL A 166 -9.50 -20.05 -39.00
C VAL A 166 -9.80 -21.32 -38.19
N ALA A 167 -10.56 -22.26 -38.77
CA ALA A 167 -10.86 -23.55 -38.14
C ALA A 167 -9.62 -24.45 -38.10
N VAL A 168 -8.77 -24.33 -37.07
CA VAL A 168 -7.52 -25.10 -36.93
C VAL A 168 -7.37 -25.71 -35.54
N THR A 169 -6.74 -26.88 -35.46
CA THR A 169 -6.39 -27.59 -34.21
C THR A 169 -5.17 -27.01 -33.47
N ARG A 170 -4.44 -26.03 -34.03
CA ARG A 170 -3.24 -25.40 -33.45
C ARG A 170 -3.16 -23.89 -33.73
N GLU A 171 -3.72 -23.09 -32.85
CA GLU A 171 -3.89 -21.63 -33.00
C GLU A 171 -2.57 -20.84 -33.14
N GLU A 172 -1.53 -21.21 -32.39
CA GLU A 172 -0.22 -20.52 -32.43
C GLU A 172 0.47 -20.62 -33.80
N GLU A 173 0.33 -21.77 -34.46
CA GLU A 173 0.95 -22.02 -35.76
C GLU A 173 0.24 -21.24 -36.87
N ALA A 174 -1.10 -21.17 -36.81
CA ALA A 174 -1.91 -20.36 -37.72
C ALA A 174 -1.60 -18.87 -37.57
N GLN A 175 -1.37 -18.40 -36.34
CA GLN A 175 -0.96 -17.02 -36.08
C GLN A 175 0.39 -16.71 -36.72
N ARG A 176 1.39 -17.59 -36.58
CA ARG A 176 2.71 -17.41 -37.22
C ARG A 176 2.64 -17.31 -38.75
N LEU A 177 1.77 -18.10 -39.39
CA LEU A 177 1.56 -18.04 -40.84
C LEU A 177 0.87 -16.74 -41.26
N LEU A 178 -0.13 -16.30 -40.50
CA LEU A 178 -0.80 -15.01 -40.71
C LEU A 178 0.19 -13.84 -40.60
N ASP A 179 1.01 -13.80 -39.55
CA ASP A 179 1.99 -12.73 -39.34
C ASP A 179 2.99 -12.65 -40.51
N ARG A 180 3.45 -13.81 -41.01
CA ARG A 180 4.34 -13.87 -42.19
C ARG A 180 3.64 -13.36 -43.45
N ALA A 181 2.40 -13.77 -43.71
CA ALA A 181 1.64 -13.31 -44.87
C ALA A 181 1.39 -11.79 -44.83
N MET A 182 1.01 -11.26 -43.66
CA MET A 182 0.85 -9.82 -43.43
C MET A 182 2.15 -9.05 -43.69
N HIS A 183 3.27 -9.54 -43.17
CA HIS A 183 4.57 -8.90 -43.34
C HIS A 183 5.05 -8.91 -44.81
N ILE A 184 4.73 -9.95 -45.58
CA ILE A 184 5.03 -9.99 -47.03
C ILE A 184 4.21 -8.94 -47.78
N LEU A 185 2.89 -8.90 -47.58
CA LEU A 185 2.01 -7.96 -48.29
C LEU A 185 2.24 -6.50 -47.85
N GLY A 186 2.58 -6.26 -46.59
CA GLY A 186 2.83 -4.92 -46.06
C GLY A 186 4.13 -4.27 -46.55
N ARG A 187 5.05 -5.01 -47.17
CA ARG A 187 6.31 -4.47 -47.73
C ARG A 187 6.12 -3.77 -49.08
N GLN A 188 5.11 -4.14 -49.84
CA GLN A 188 4.98 -3.77 -51.26
C GLN A 188 3.77 -2.87 -51.55
N ASN A 189 2.76 -2.78 -50.67
CA ASN A 189 1.51 -2.04 -50.94
C ASN A 189 0.96 -1.26 -49.73
N LEU A 190 0.15 -0.23 -50.03
CA LEU A 190 -0.77 0.43 -49.08
C LEU A 190 -1.71 -0.63 -48.47
N ILE A 191 -1.60 -0.88 -47.17
CA ILE A 191 -2.61 -1.62 -46.42
C ILE A 191 -3.81 -0.68 -46.26
N GLU A 192 -4.80 -0.79 -47.14
CA GLU A 192 -6.11 -0.16 -46.91
C GLU A 192 -6.90 -1.03 -45.93
N THR A 193 -7.00 -0.59 -44.68
CA THR A 193 -8.03 -1.11 -43.77
C THR A 193 -9.39 -0.58 -44.25
N PRO A 194 -10.31 -1.44 -44.73
CA PRO A 194 -11.53 -1.02 -45.44
C PRO A 194 -12.61 -0.39 -44.54
N VAL A 195 -12.24 0.07 -43.35
CA VAL A 195 -13.12 0.82 -42.45
C VAL A 195 -12.26 1.93 -41.85
N ALA A 196 -12.42 3.16 -42.31
CA ALA A 196 -11.85 4.31 -41.59
C ALA A 196 -12.39 4.31 -40.15
N ALA A 197 -11.61 4.80 -39.20
CA ALA A 197 -11.92 4.85 -37.77
C ALA A 197 -13.39 5.21 -37.43
N ASP A 198 -13.97 6.15 -38.17
CA ASP A 198 -15.32 6.68 -37.95
C ASP A 198 -16.41 6.06 -38.87
N GLU A 199 -16.05 5.22 -39.86
CA GLU A 199 -17.04 4.50 -40.70
C GLU A 199 -17.76 3.37 -39.94
N ILE A 200 -17.16 2.91 -38.83
CA ILE A 200 -17.75 1.90 -37.97
C ILE A 200 -19.10 2.34 -37.41
N PHE A 201 -19.30 3.65 -37.18
CA PHE A 201 -20.57 4.19 -36.72
C PHE A 201 -21.71 3.85 -37.69
N GLY A 202 -21.49 4.09 -38.99
CA GLY A 202 -22.46 3.78 -40.03
C GLY A 202 -22.78 2.30 -40.12
N VAL A 203 -21.76 1.44 -39.99
CA VAL A 203 -21.93 -0.03 -40.00
C VAL A 203 -22.74 -0.52 -38.80
N LEU A 204 -22.40 -0.07 -37.59
CA LEU A 204 -23.10 -0.43 -36.36
C LEU A 204 -24.56 0.03 -36.41
N ARG A 205 -24.78 1.29 -36.81
CA ARG A 205 -26.12 1.87 -36.94
C ARG A 205 -27.00 1.09 -37.91
N LYS A 206 -26.51 0.78 -39.11
CA LYS A 206 -27.27 0.04 -40.13
C LYS A 206 -27.58 -1.40 -39.74
N ARG A 207 -26.75 -2.02 -38.90
CA ARG A 207 -26.97 -3.41 -38.43
C ARG A 207 -27.86 -3.50 -37.19
N LEU A 208 -27.83 -2.51 -36.31
CA LEU A 208 -28.55 -2.52 -35.04
C LEU A 208 -29.92 -1.84 -35.12
N PHE A 209 -30.13 -0.94 -36.09
CA PHE A 209 -31.36 -0.17 -36.22
C PHE A 209 -31.92 -0.26 -37.63
N SER A 210 -33.21 -0.59 -37.74
CA SER A 210 -33.98 -0.41 -38.98
C SER A 210 -34.26 1.08 -39.25
N HIS A 211 -34.50 1.85 -38.19
CA HIS A 211 -34.64 3.30 -38.20
C HIS A 211 -34.03 3.88 -36.93
N TRP A 212 -33.23 4.93 -37.07
CA TRP A 212 -32.50 5.56 -35.96
C TRP A 212 -32.97 6.98 -35.64
N GLY A 213 -33.96 7.50 -36.36
CA GLY A 213 -34.43 8.88 -36.26
C GLY A 213 -34.02 9.71 -37.48
N ASP A 214 -33.79 11.01 -37.25
CA ASP A 214 -33.33 11.94 -38.27
C ASP A 214 -32.05 12.68 -37.86
N GLU A 215 -31.36 13.25 -38.85
CA GLU A 215 -30.11 13.98 -38.66
C GLU A 215 -30.30 15.26 -37.84
N LYS A 216 -31.47 15.91 -37.96
CA LYS A 216 -31.82 17.10 -37.17
C LYS A 216 -31.82 16.81 -35.66
N THR A 217 -32.31 15.63 -35.27
CA THR A 217 -32.30 15.16 -33.88
C THR A 217 -30.88 14.87 -33.42
N ALA A 218 -30.07 14.19 -34.25
CA ALA A 218 -28.67 13.93 -33.97
C ALA A 218 -27.89 15.24 -33.72
N GLU A 219 -28.05 16.24 -34.58
CA GLU A 219 -27.44 17.55 -34.41
C GLU A 219 -27.91 18.27 -33.15
N LYS A 220 -29.21 18.19 -32.81
CA LYS A 220 -29.75 18.80 -31.59
C LYS A 220 -29.14 18.19 -30.34
N VAL A 221 -28.97 16.86 -30.34
CA VAL A 221 -28.31 16.13 -29.25
C VAL A 221 -26.83 16.51 -29.18
N ALA A 222 -26.12 16.50 -30.31
CA ALA A 222 -24.71 16.88 -30.39
C ALA A 222 -24.45 18.30 -29.85
N ARG A 223 -25.27 19.29 -30.26
CA ARG A 223 -25.22 20.66 -29.74
C ARG A 223 -25.44 20.73 -28.23
N ALA A 224 -26.39 19.96 -27.71
CA ALA A 224 -26.66 19.93 -26.27
C ALA A 224 -25.49 19.35 -25.46
N PHE A 225 -24.85 18.28 -25.96
CA PHE A 225 -23.66 17.70 -25.34
C PHE A 225 -22.45 18.62 -25.44
N ARG A 226 -22.17 19.21 -26.60
CA ARG A 226 -21.07 20.17 -26.75
C ARG A 226 -21.25 21.36 -25.80
N LYS A 227 -22.46 21.95 -25.75
CA LYS A 227 -22.76 23.02 -24.80
C LYS A 227 -22.48 22.58 -23.37
N TYR A 228 -22.96 21.40 -22.98
CA TYR A 228 -22.74 20.85 -21.64
C TYR A 228 -21.25 20.67 -21.30
N TYR A 229 -20.44 20.18 -22.25
CA TYR A 229 -18.99 20.05 -22.07
C TYR A 229 -18.29 21.39 -21.98
N THR A 230 -18.65 22.36 -22.84
CA THR A 230 -18.08 23.71 -22.81
C THR A 230 -18.44 24.46 -21.53
N ASP A 231 -19.69 24.38 -21.07
CA ASP A 231 -20.15 25.00 -19.82
C ASP A 231 -19.38 24.45 -18.59
N HIS A 232 -18.82 23.25 -18.67
CA HIS A 232 -18.10 22.57 -17.61
C HIS A 232 -16.68 22.14 -18.04
N ALA A 233 -16.01 22.94 -18.88
CA ALA A 233 -14.75 22.58 -19.54
C ALA A 233 -13.69 21.95 -18.63
N GLY A 234 -13.51 22.46 -17.40
CA GLY A 234 -12.53 21.94 -16.44
C GLY A 234 -12.79 20.54 -15.91
N TYR A 235 -13.93 19.93 -16.22
CA TYR A 235 -14.30 18.59 -15.78
C TYR A 235 -14.12 17.50 -16.85
N PHE A 236 -13.95 17.89 -18.12
CA PHE A 236 -13.93 16.99 -19.27
C PHE A 236 -12.61 17.10 -20.05
N PRO A 237 -12.29 16.13 -20.91
CA PRO A 237 -11.14 16.25 -21.82
C PRO A 237 -11.28 17.50 -22.73
N GLU A 238 -10.17 18.04 -23.19
CA GLU A 238 -10.18 19.28 -23.99
C GLU A 238 -10.82 19.04 -25.37
N GLU A 239 -10.53 17.89 -25.97
CA GLU A 239 -10.97 17.52 -27.32
C GLU A 239 -12.50 17.46 -27.48
N VAL A 240 -13.25 17.23 -26.40
CA VAL A 240 -14.72 17.11 -26.48
C VAL A 240 -15.43 18.46 -26.59
N GLN A 241 -14.70 19.55 -26.38
CA GLN A 241 -15.21 20.92 -26.46
C GLN A 241 -15.16 21.47 -27.90
N GLU A 242 -14.35 20.84 -28.75
CA GLU A 242 -14.15 21.22 -30.13
C GLU A 242 -15.38 20.94 -31.01
N LYS A 243 -15.57 21.75 -32.05
CA LYS A 243 -16.63 21.53 -33.05
C LYS A 243 -16.50 20.17 -33.74
N ARG A 244 -15.27 19.69 -33.93
CA ARG A 244 -15.00 18.38 -34.53
C ARG A 244 -15.63 17.24 -33.72
N TYR A 245 -15.66 17.34 -32.39
CA TYR A 245 -16.29 16.31 -31.56
C TYR A 245 -17.82 16.34 -31.65
N GLU A 246 -18.42 17.53 -31.81
CA GLU A 246 -19.86 17.66 -32.12
C GLU A 246 -20.22 16.95 -33.43
N GLU A 247 -19.43 17.17 -34.49
CA GLU A 247 -19.60 16.47 -35.78
C GLU A 247 -19.46 14.95 -35.61
N ARG A 248 -18.52 14.51 -34.77
CA ARG A 248 -18.32 13.09 -34.44
C ARG A 248 -19.52 12.48 -33.69
N ILE A 249 -20.17 13.23 -32.80
CA ILE A 249 -21.43 12.80 -32.15
C ILE A 249 -22.54 12.63 -33.19
N VAL A 250 -22.66 13.53 -34.17
CA VAL A 250 -23.65 13.41 -35.24
C VAL A 250 -23.43 12.13 -36.06
N GLN A 251 -22.18 11.83 -36.42
CA GLN A 251 -21.83 10.62 -37.14
C GLN A 251 -22.10 9.34 -36.31
N ALA A 252 -21.81 9.39 -35.01
CA ALA A 252 -21.98 8.26 -34.09
C ALA A 252 -23.43 8.02 -33.65
N TYR A 253 -24.32 9.02 -33.77
CA TYR A 253 -25.69 8.93 -33.25
C TYR A 253 -26.44 7.68 -33.77
N PRO A 254 -27.10 6.89 -32.91
CA PRO A 254 -27.47 7.19 -31.51
C PRO A 254 -26.44 6.75 -30.44
N PHE A 255 -25.21 6.41 -30.84
CA PHE A 255 -24.14 6.06 -29.91
C PHE A 255 -23.35 7.29 -29.46
N HIS A 256 -22.81 7.24 -28.26
CA HIS A 256 -21.79 8.19 -27.83
C HIS A 256 -20.42 7.74 -28.35
N PRO A 257 -19.60 8.65 -28.94
CA PRO A 257 -18.30 8.27 -29.51
C PRO A 257 -17.41 7.50 -28.53
N GLU A 258 -17.32 7.95 -27.27
CA GLU A 258 -16.52 7.28 -26.23
C GLU A 258 -16.84 5.79 -26.07
N PHE A 259 -18.12 5.37 -26.17
CA PHE A 259 -18.43 3.95 -25.99
C PHE A 259 -17.90 3.10 -27.15
N ILE A 260 -18.00 3.63 -28.36
CA ILE A 260 -17.47 2.96 -29.54
C ILE A 260 -15.94 2.95 -29.50
N ASP A 261 -15.32 4.02 -29.03
CA ASP A 261 -13.86 4.11 -28.89
C ASP A 261 -13.33 3.05 -27.92
N ILE A 262 -14.01 2.80 -26.80
CA ILE A 262 -13.66 1.70 -25.89
C ILE A 262 -13.74 0.34 -26.61
N LEU A 263 -14.84 0.07 -27.31
CA LEU A 263 -15.05 -1.21 -28.00
C LEU A 263 -14.08 -1.42 -29.16
N GLN A 264 -13.72 -0.36 -29.88
CA GLN A 264 -12.81 -0.42 -31.02
C GLN A 264 -11.36 -0.48 -30.54
N TYR A 265 -10.89 0.56 -29.85
CA TYR A 265 -9.46 0.77 -29.67
C TYR A 265 -8.92 0.01 -28.46
N ARG A 266 -9.73 -0.15 -27.40
CA ARG A 266 -9.28 -0.84 -26.17
C ARG A 266 -9.60 -2.33 -26.22
N TRP A 267 -10.82 -2.67 -26.58
CA TRP A 267 -11.26 -4.06 -26.65
C TRP A 267 -10.89 -4.71 -27.98
N GLY A 268 -10.85 -3.95 -29.08
CA GLY A 268 -10.61 -4.51 -30.40
C GLY A 268 -9.27 -5.21 -30.62
N PRO A 269 -8.16 -4.83 -29.96
CA PRO A 269 -6.92 -5.60 -30.02
C PRO A 269 -6.94 -6.85 -29.12
N HIS A 270 -7.96 -7.06 -28.29
CA HIS A 270 -8.02 -8.22 -27.39
C HIS A 270 -8.30 -9.51 -28.18
N PRO A 271 -7.50 -10.59 -28.02
CA PRO A 271 -7.60 -11.79 -28.87
C PRO A 271 -8.99 -12.44 -28.88
N ARG A 272 -9.68 -12.45 -27.72
CA ARG A 272 -11.02 -13.01 -27.59
C ARG A 272 -12.15 -12.09 -28.07
N PHE A 273 -11.84 -10.86 -28.48
CA PHE A 273 -12.83 -9.87 -28.89
C PHE A 273 -12.76 -9.60 -30.40
N GLN A 274 -13.75 -10.13 -31.13
CA GLN A 274 -13.88 -9.88 -32.56
C GLN A 274 -14.37 -8.43 -32.80
N ARG A 275 -13.47 -7.45 -32.97
CA ARG A 275 -13.74 -5.99 -33.10
C ARG A 275 -15.19 -5.61 -33.42
N THR A 276 -15.64 -5.87 -34.64
CA THR A 276 -16.98 -5.47 -35.11
C THR A 276 -18.09 -6.36 -34.57
N ARG A 277 -17.91 -7.69 -34.53
CA ARG A 277 -18.96 -8.64 -34.08
C ARG A 277 -19.17 -8.57 -32.57
N GLY A 278 -18.10 -8.43 -31.81
CA GLY A 278 -18.09 -8.21 -30.37
C GLY A 278 -18.74 -6.88 -30.00
N ALA A 279 -18.45 -5.80 -30.73
CA ALA A 279 -19.14 -4.52 -30.55
C ALA A 279 -20.64 -4.63 -30.82
N LEU A 280 -21.04 -5.24 -31.94
CA LEU A 280 -22.46 -5.50 -32.26
C LEU A 280 -23.16 -6.31 -31.17
N ARG A 281 -22.53 -7.38 -30.69
CA ARG A 281 -23.08 -8.24 -29.63
C ARG A 281 -23.27 -7.47 -28.33
N THR A 282 -22.27 -6.71 -27.92
CA THR A 282 -22.30 -5.90 -26.69
C THR A 282 -23.39 -4.83 -26.79
N LEU A 283 -23.41 -4.06 -27.87
CA LEU A 283 -24.41 -3.01 -28.10
C LEU A 283 -25.82 -3.57 -28.21
N ALA A 284 -26.02 -4.75 -28.79
CA ALA A 284 -27.33 -5.39 -28.87
C ALA A 284 -27.91 -5.68 -27.47
N PHE A 285 -27.09 -6.16 -26.52
CA PHE A 285 -27.52 -6.35 -25.14
C PHE A 285 -27.88 -5.02 -24.47
N VAL A 286 -27.04 -4.00 -24.63
CA VAL A 286 -27.25 -2.66 -24.05
C VAL A 286 -28.52 -2.01 -24.61
N ILE A 287 -28.72 -2.07 -25.94
CA ILE A 287 -29.92 -1.54 -26.60
C ILE A 287 -31.17 -2.24 -26.10
N ARG A 288 -31.12 -3.58 -25.96
CA ARG A 288 -32.25 -4.36 -25.42
C ARG A 288 -32.62 -3.87 -24.02
N ASP A 289 -31.64 -3.69 -23.14
CA ASP A 289 -31.87 -3.22 -21.76
C ASP A 289 -32.43 -1.80 -21.73
N LEU A 290 -31.83 -0.87 -22.49
CA LEU A 290 -32.32 0.50 -22.62
C LEU A 290 -33.75 0.56 -23.17
N TRP A 291 -34.08 -0.29 -24.14
CA TRP A 291 -35.43 -0.37 -24.71
C TRP A 291 -36.48 -0.83 -23.71
N GLN A 292 -36.10 -1.71 -22.78
CA GLN A 292 -36.98 -2.20 -21.71
C GLN A 292 -37.15 -1.17 -20.59
N LYS A 293 -36.06 -0.55 -20.13
CA LYS A 293 -36.07 0.37 -18.98
C LYS A 293 -36.51 1.79 -19.33
N ARG A 294 -36.23 2.24 -20.56
CA ARG A 294 -36.53 3.59 -21.07
C ARG A 294 -36.15 4.73 -20.10
N PRO A 295 -34.90 4.78 -19.61
CA PRO A 295 -34.47 5.88 -18.73
C PRO A 295 -34.54 7.21 -19.47
N GLY A 296 -35.21 8.21 -18.87
CA GLY A 296 -35.44 9.52 -19.51
C GLY A 296 -34.18 10.35 -19.78
N SER A 297 -33.05 9.96 -19.20
CA SER A 297 -31.74 10.60 -19.36
C SER A 297 -30.84 9.95 -20.42
N ALA A 298 -31.27 8.86 -21.07
CA ALA A 298 -30.50 8.18 -22.11
C ALA A 298 -30.65 8.86 -23.49
N TYR A 299 -30.02 10.02 -23.65
CA TYR A 299 -29.97 10.73 -24.93
C TYR A 299 -29.06 10.06 -25.97
N LEU A 300 -27.99 9.40 -25.51
CA LEU A 300 -27.04 8.64 -26.31
C LEU A 300 -26.77 7.31 -25.61
N ILE A 301 -26.46 6.27 -26.38
CA ILE A 301 -25.99 4.99 -25.85
C ILE A 301 -24.54 5.17 -25.40
N GLN A 302 -24.33 5.20 -24.09
CA GLN A 302 -23.07 5.51 -23.41
C GLN A 302 -22.60 4.34 -22.53
N PRO A 303 -21.33 4.33 -22.07
CA PRO A 303 -20.80 3.23 -21.26
C PRO A 303 -21.56 2.96 -19.95
N TRP A 304 -22.11 3.98 -19.30
CA TRP A 304 -22.92 3.80 -18.08
C TRP A 304 -24.15 2.91 -18.28
N ALA A 305 -24.65 2.80 -19.52
CA ALA A 305 -25.85 2.03 -19.85
C ALA A 305 -25.61 0.51 -19.87
N VAL A 306 -24.36 0.07 -19.72
CA VAL A 306 -24.03 -1.36 -19.60
C VAL A 306 -24.51 -1.87 -18.25
N ASP A 307 -25.67 -2.53 -18.21
CA ASP A 307 -26.18 -3.15 -16.99
C ASP A 307 -25.54 -4.52 -16.74
N LEU A 308 -24.54 -4.55 -15.86
CA LEU A 308 -23.87 -5.79 -15.44
C LEU A 308 -24.75 -6.71 -14.58
N SER A 309 -25.99 -6.34 -14.24
CA SER A 309 -26.94 -7.23 -13.59
C SER A 309 -27.47 -8.32 -14.52
N ASP A 310 -27.50 -8.01 -15.82
CA ASP A 310 -27.90 -8.93 -16.90
C ASP A 310 -26.85 -10.04 -17.06
N ARG A 311 -27.18 -11.25 -16.57
CA ARG A 311 -26.24 -12.36 -16.50
C ARG A 311 -25.62 -12.73 -17.86
N PRO A 312 -26.38 -12.86 -18.97
CA PRO A 312 -25.82 -13.04 -20.31
C PRO A 312 -24.77 -11.98 -20.72
N LEU A 313 -25.07 -10.69 -20.51
CA LEU A 313 -24.15 -9.61 -20.83
C LEU A 313 -22.92 -9.65 -19.93
N ARG A 314 -23.12 -9.85 -18.62
CA ARG A 314 -22.01 -9.98 -17.66
C ARG A 314 -21.08 -11.13 -18.01
N GLY A 315 -21.64 -12.31 -18.31
CA GLY A 315 -20.87 -13.48 -18.75
C GLY A 315 -20.04 -13.20 -20.01
N TRP A 316 -20.64 -12.53 -21.00
CA TRP A 316 -19.91 -12.10 -22.20
C TRP A 316 -18.76 -11.12 -21.89
N ILE A 317 -18.98 -10.16 -20.98
CA ILE A 317 -17.94 -9.20 -20.61
C ILE A 317 -16.82 -9.85 -19.80
N THR A 318 -17.13 -10.79 -18.90
CA THR A 318 -16.13 -11.48 -18.05
C THR A 318 -15.27 -12.49 -18.82
N GLU A 319 -15.72 -13.00 -19.97
CA GLU A 319 -14.90 -13.83 -20.87
C GLU A 319 -13.62 -13.12 -21.35
N LEU A 320 -13.65 -11.78 -21.38
CA LEU A 320 -12.53 -10.96 -21.84
C LEU A 320 -11.41 -10.89 -20.79
N PRO A 321 -11.59 -10.29 -19.60
CA PRO A 321 -10.53 -10.18 -18.60
C PRO A 321 -10.35 -11.45 -17.75
N GLY A 322 -11.29 -12.40 -17.80
CA GLY A 322 -11.26 -13.65 -17.04
C GLY A 322 -12.36 -13.76 -15.97
N SER A 323 -12.71 -15.00 -15.61
CA SER A 323 -13.82 -15.31 -14.68
C SER A 323 -13.63 -14.76 -13.26
N GLU A 324 -12.39 -14.48 -12.83
CA GLU A 324 -12.09 -13.89 -11.53
C GLU A 324 -12.72 -12.50 -11.34
N TYR A 325 -13.01 -11.77 -12.44
CA TYR A 325 -13.71 -10.49 -12.39
C TYR A 325 -15.18 -10.61 -11.98
N GLU A 326 -15.78 -11.80 -11.92
CA GLU A 326 -17.14 -11.98 -11.42
C GLU A 326 -17.27 -11.50 -9.96
N THR A 327 -16.26 -11.74 -9.13
CA THR A 327 -16.22 -11.26 -7.73
C THR A 327 -16.13 -9.73 -7.66
N VAL A 328 -15.38 -9.13 -8.58
CA VAL A 328 -15.25 -7.67 -8.69
C VAL A 328 -16.59 -7.04 -9.06
N ILE A 329 -17.25 -7.61 -10.08
CA ILE A 329 -18.52 -7.09 -10.58
C ILE A 329 -19.62 -7.23 -9.53
N THR A 330 -19.77 -8.42 -8.95
CA THR A 330 -20.82 -8.68 -7.96
C THR A 330 -20.60 -7.90 -6.67
N GLY A 331 -19.39 -7.95 -6.10
CA GLY A 331 -19.09 -7.31 -4.82
C GLY A 331 -18.96 -5.79 -4.88
N ASP A 332 -18.14 -5.25 -5.78
CA ASP A 332 -17.88 -3.80 -5.81
C ASP A 332 -18.88 -3.05 -6.71
N ILE A 333 -19.06 -3.49 -7.96
CA ILE A 333 -19.83 -2.71 -8.94
C ILE A 333 -21.33 -2.77 -8.66
N LEU A 334 -21.86 -3.98 -8.41
CA LEU A 334 -23.28 -4.19 -8.18
C LEU A 334 -23.66 -3.94 -6.72
N ASP A 335 -23.04 -4.64 -5.77
CA ASP A 335 -23.46 -4.56 -4.37
C ASP A 335 -23.09 -3.19 -3.75
N LYS A 336 -21.81 -2.83 -3.75
CA LYS A 336 -21.37 -1.55 -3.16
C LYS A 336 -21.77 -0.34 -4.00
N GLY A 337 -21.75 -0.42 -5.33
CA GLY A 337 -22.25 0.66 -6.18
C GLY A 337 -23.69 1.04 -5.83
N ARG A 338 -24.59 0.05 -5.74
CA ARG A 338 -25.98 0.29 -5.33
C ARG A 338 -26.12 0.76 -3.89
N ALA A 339 -25.30 0.23 -2.97
CA ALA A 339 -25.31 0.67 -1.58
C ALA A 339 -24.91 2.16 -1.46
N LEU A 340 -23.86 2.57 -2.17
CA LEU A 340 -23.38 3.94 -2.21
C LEU A 340 -24.42 4.90 -2.82
N GLU A 341 -25.09 4.50 -3.89
CA GLU A 341 -26.20 5.27 -4.48
C GLU A 341 -27.35 5.50 -3.50
N ARG A 342 -27.73 4.46 -2.74
CA ARG A 342 -28.78 4.56 -1.70
C ARG A 342 -28.34 5.45 -0.54
N GLU A 343 -27.06 5.44 -0.18
CA GLU A 343 -26.49 6.31 0.85
C GLU A 343 -26.58 7.79 0.43
N LEU A 344 -26.15 8.11 -0.80
CA LEU A 344 -26.09 9.49 -1.32
C LEU A 344 -27.46 10.05 -1.74
N LYS A 345 -28.42 9.19 -2.11
CA LYS A 345 -29.82 9.54 -2.47
C LYS A 345 -29.91 10.48 -3.69
N GLY A 346 -31.10 11.00 -3.97
CA GLY A 346 -31.32 12.00 -5.02
C GLY A 346 -30.89 11.51 -6.42
N ASP A 347 -30.20 12.37 -7.16
CA ASP A 347 -29.78 12.07 -8.53
C ASP A 347 -28.70 10.98 -8.59
N TYR A 348 -27.92 10.76 -7.52
CA TYR A 348 -26.98 9.63 -7.44
C TYR A 348 -27.70 8.29 -7.62
N TYR A 349 -28.85 8.13 -6.94
CA TYR A 349 -29.67 6.92 -7.02
C TYR A 349 -30.50 6.85 -8.31
N LYS A 350 -31.15 7.95 -8.70
CA LYS A 350 -32.03 7.97 -9.88
C LYS A 350 -31.28 7.70 -11.19
N GLU A 351 -30.03 8.16 -11.28
CA GLU A 351 -29.21 8.09 -12.49
C GLU A 351 -28.15 6.98 -12.42
N SER A 352 -28.16 6.19 -11.35
CA SER A 352 -27.21 5.12 -11.07
C SER A 352 -25.75 5.56 -11.25
N LEU A 353 -25.37 6.66 -10.60
CA LEU A 353 -24.07 7.28 -10.83
C LEU A 353 -22.89 6.44 -10.32
N ALA A 354 -23.04 5.71 -9.20
CA ALA A 354 -21.93 4.94 -8.65
C ALA A 354 -21.74 3.63 -9.40
N THR A 355 -22.80 2.89 -9.68
CA THR A 355 -22.75 1.69 -10.53
C THR A 355 -22.36 2.08 -11.95
N GLY A 356 -22.87 3.19 -12.50
CA GLY A 356 -22.47 3.69 -13.82
C GLY A 356 -20.99 4.05 -13.91
N ALA A 357 -20.44 4.76 -12.91
CA ALA A 357 -19.02 5.08 -12.83
C ALA A 357 -18.15 3.83 -12.67
N ALA A 358 -18.55 2.91 -11.79
CA ALA A 358 -17.86 1.65 -11.60
C ALA A 358 -17.87 0.77 -12.86
N THR A 359 -19.01 0.67 -13.54
CA THR A 359 -19.11 0.00 -14.84
C THR A 359 -18.19 0.66 -15.87
N ALA A 360 -18.19 1.99 -16.00
CA ALA A 360 -17.30 2.68 -16.91
C ALA A 360 -15.83 2.34 -16.62
N VAL A 361 -15.40 2.44 -15.35
CA VAL A 361 -14.04 2.06 -14.94
C VAL A 361 -13.70 0.61 -15.30
N LEU A 362 -14.63 -0.35 -15.13
CA LEU A 362 -14.42 -1.73 -15.56
C LEU A 362 -14.21 -1.83 -17.07
N LEU A 363 -15.04 -1.15 -17.87
CA LEU A 363 -14.91 -1.18 -19.32
C LEU A 363 -13.56 -0.64 -19.79
N TYR A 364 -13.04 0.41 -19.14
CA TYR A 364 -11.69 0.93 -19.39
C TYR A 364 -10.56 0.04 -18.82
N THR A 365 -10.86 -0.76 -17.79
CA THR A 365 -9.90 -1.72 -17.23
C THR A 365 -9.58 -2.82 -18.23
N ILE A 366 -10.59 -3.27 -18.98
CA ILE A 366 -10.45 -4.27 -20.05
C ILE A 366 -9.70 -3.62 -21.23
N SER A 367 -8.44 -3.99 -21.41
CA SER A 367 -7.59 -3.55 -22.51
C SER A 367 -6.61 -4.65 -22.90
N ALA A 368 -6.24 -4.71 -24.17
CA ALA A 368 -5.16 -5.56 -24.65
C ALA A 368 -3.76 -5.06 -24.23
N SER A 369 -3.63 -3.77 -23.94
CA SER A 369 -2.39 -3.15 -23.46
C SER A 369 -2.50 -2.78 -21.97
N PRO A 370 -1.62 -3.32 -21.09
CA PRO A 370 -1.62 -2.97 -19.67
C PRO A 370 -1.43 -1.48 -19.39
N GLU A 371 -0.67 -0.75 -20.22
CA GLU A 371 -0.40 0.69 -20.04
C GLU A 371 -1.65 1.55 -20.29
N GLU A 372 -2.53 1.07 -21.16
CA GLU A 372 -3.79 1.75 -21.48
C GLU A 372 -4.89 1.42 -20.46
N SER A 373 -4.70 0.41 -19.59
CA SER A 373 -5.72 -0.02 -18.64
C SER A 373 -6.11 1.08 -17.63
N GLY A 374 -7.42 1.21 -17.42
CA GLY A 374 -8.02 2.15 -16.47
C GLY A 374 -8.43 3.49 -17.09
N ALA A 375 -9.11 4.30 -16.29
CA ALA A 375 -9.74 5.55 -16.72
C ALA A 375 -9.30 6.72 -15.84
N THR A 376 -8.97 7.86 -16.45
CA THR A 376 -8.86 9.12 -15.67
C THR A 376 -10.24 9.58 -15.24
N GLU A 377 -10.29 10.49 -14.26
CA GLU A 377 -11.55 11.04 -13.78
C GLU A 377 -12.35 11.74 -14.89
N GLU A 378 -11.68 12.47 -15.79
CA GLU A 378 -12.31 13.13 -16.93
C GLU A 378 -12.96 12.12 -17.89
N ARG A 379 -12.31 10.97 -18.09
CA ARG A 379 -12.84 9.88 -18.94
C ARG A 379 -13.99 9.13 -18.30
N VAL A 380 -14.00 8.96 -16.98
CA VAL A 380 -15.17 8.42 -16.26
C VAL A 380 -16.35 9.39 -16.36
N ARG A 381 -16.10 10.70 -16.18
CA ARG A 381 -17.13 11.74 -16.36
C ARG A 381 -17.72 11.71 -17.76
N LEU A 382 -16.89 11.65 -18.79
CA LEU A 382 -17.34 11.56 -20.19
C LEU A 382 -18.21 10.31 -20.45
N ALA A 383 -17.88 9.19 -19.81
CA ALA A 383 -18.59 7.93 -19.95
C ALA A 383 -19.95 7.88 -19.21
N VAL A 384 -20.16 8.72 -18.20
CA VAL A 384 -21.31 8.63 -17.28
C VAL A 384 -22.25 9.84 -17.36
N LEU A 385 -21.69 11.04 -17.52
CA LEU A 385 -22.44 12.27 -17.45
C LEU A 385 -23.22 12.55 -18.74
N ARG A 386 -24.41 13.13 -18.56
CA ARG A 386 -25.27 13.64 -19.62
C ARG A 386 -25.75 15.04 -19.24
N PRO A 387 -26.27 15.84 -20.19
CA PRO A 387 -26.81 17.16 -19.88
C PRO A 387 -27.78 17.14 -18.69
N ARG A 388 -27.69 18.17 -17.84
CA ARG A 388 -28.41 18.38 -16.56
C ARG A 388 -27.80 17.72 -15.31
N LEU A 389 -26.84 16.81 -15.44
CA LEU A 389 -26.14 16.27 -14.27
C LEU A 389 -24.99 17.19 -13.84
N ASN A 390 -24.77 17.32 -12.53
CA ASN A 390 -23.64 18.10 -12.00
C ASN A 390 -22.35 17.26 -12.06
N PRO A 391 -21.29 17.69 -12.77
CA PRO A 391 -20.04 16.94 -12.85
C PRO A 391 -19.34 16.68 -11.51
N ALA A 392 -19.55 17.53 -10.51
CA ALA A 392 -18.97 17.36 -9.17
C ALA A 392 -19.46 16.09 -8.46
N MET A 393 -20.64 15.57 -8.82
CA MET A 393 -21.19 14.34 -8.25
C MET A 393 -20.30 13.13 -8.53
N ILE A 394 -19.65 13.08 -9.69
CA ILE A 394 -18.75 11.97 -10.05
C ILE A 394 -17.46 12.04 -9.23
N ALA A 395 -16.98 13.23 -8.88
CA ALA A 395 -15.82 13.36 -8.00
C ALA A 395 -16.11 12.78 -6.60
N GLU A 396 -17.28 13.08 -6.04
CA GLU A 396 -17.73 12.50 -4.77
C GLU A 396 -17.88 10.98 -4.86
N VAL A 397 -18.55 10.48 -5.91
CA VAL A 397 -18.71 9.05 -6.17
C VAL A 397 -17.35 8.35 -6.24
N LEU A 398 -16.40 8.87 -7.02
CA LEU A 398 -15.08 8.28 -7.17
C LEU A 398 -14.25 8.33 -5.88
N SER A 399 -14.41 9.39 -5.07
CA SER A 399 -13.81 9.46 -3.74
C SER A 399 -14.34 8.35 -2.83
N ARG A 400 -15.67 8.19 -2.75
CA ARG A 400 -16.31 7.15 -1.94
C ARG A 400 -15.99 5.74 -2.44
N MET A 401 -15.92 5.56 -3.76
CA MET A 401 -15.48 4.30 -4.36
C MET A 401 -14.05 3.96 -3.93
N ARG A 402 -13.10 4.91 -3.93
CA ARG A 402 -11.72 4.64 -3.47
C ARG A 402 -11.65 4.17 -2.01
N ASP A 403 -12.56 4.66 -1.17
CA ASP A 403 -12.59 4.31 0.24
C ASP A 403 -13.30 2.97 0.49
N GLN A 404 -14.39 2.71 -0.23
CA GLN A 404 -15.29 1.58 0.04
C GLN A 404 -15.03 0.34 -0.84
N PHE A 405 -14.58 0.52 -2.08
CA PHE A 405 -14.43 -0.56 -3.05
C PHE A 405 -13.14 -1.34 -2.75
N TRP A 406 -13.22 -2.67 -2.85
CA TRP A 406 -12.17 -3.58 -2.43
C TRP A 406 -11.21 -3.97 -3.55
N TYR A 407 -11.63 -3.84 -4.79
CA TYR A 407 -10.92 -4.27 -5.99
C TYR A 407 -10.55 -3.10 -6.89
N LEU A 408 -10.96 -1.89 -6.51
CA LEU A 408 -10.61 -0.65 -7.17
C LEU A 408 -9.23 -0.16 -6.70
N VAL A 409 -8.38 0.20 -7.66
CA VAL A 409 -7.08 0.81 -7.44
C VAL A 409 -7.02 2.14 -8.19
N TYR A 410 -6.39 3.13 -7.56
CA TYR A 410 -6.12 4.44 -8.16
C TYR A 410 -4.60 4.68 -8.20
N ARG A 411 -4.02 4.67 -9.39
CA ARG A 411 -2.58 4.90 -9.64
C ARG A 411 -2.39 5.65 -10.95
N ASP A 412 -1.37 6.49 -11.04
CA ASP A 412 -1.07 7.30 -12.23
C ASP A 412 -2.28 8.10 -12.73
N ARG A 413 -3.07 8.63 -11.78
CA ARG A 413 -4.34 9.34 -12.02
C ARG A 413 -5.43 8.52 -12.73
N LYS A 414 -5.28 7.19 -12.80
CA LYS A 414 -6.24 6.27 -13.41
C LYS A 414 -6.88 5.38 -12.35
N TYR A 415 -8.19 5.19 -12.48
CA TYR A 415 -8.99 4.20 -11.79
C TYR A 415 -8.97 2.91 -12.60
N ARG A 416 -8.63 1.79 -11.97
CA ARG A 416 -8.70 0.46 -12.58
C ARG A 416 -9.20 -0.57 -11.58
N PHE A 417 -9.94 -1.56 -12.07
CA PHE A 417 -10.24 -2.74 -11.29
C PHE A 417 -9.14 -3.80 -11.45
N GLN A 418 -8.98 -4.62 -10.42
CA GLN A 418 -8.09 -5.78 -10.44
C GLN A 418 -8.73 -6.92 -9.66
N THR A 419 -8.29 -8.16 -9.89
CA THR A 419 -8.87 -9.33 -9.20
C THR A 419 -8.37 -9.47 -7.76
N LYS A 420 -7.21 -8.87 -7.46
CA LYS A 420 -6.63 -8.88 -6.11
C LYS A 420 -7.25 -7.78 -5.23
N PRO A 421 -7.68 -8.10 -4.01
CA PRO A 421 -8.04 -7.11 -3.00
C PRO A 421 -7.00 -5.99 -2.85
N ASN A 422 -7.46 -4.76 -2.65
CA ASN A 422 -6.62 -3.64 -2.29
C ASN A 422 -6.21 -3.68 -0.81
N LEU A 423 -5.20 -2.88 -0.46
CA LEU A 423 -4.64 -2.82 0.89
C LEU A 423 -5.71 -2.56 1.97
N ASN A 424 -6.74 -1.76 1.67
CA ASN A 424 -7.79 -1.45 2.64
C ASN A 424 -8.68 -2.66 2.94
N LYS A 425 -9.05 -3.45 1.93
CA LYS A 425 -9.75 -4.73 2.15
C LYS A 425 -8.91 -5.67 2.98
N MET A 426 -7.66 -5.91 2.56
CA MET A 426 -6.77 -6.85 3.26
C MET A 426 -6.64 -6.45 4.72
N LEU A 427 -6.41 -5.17 4.99
CA LEU A 427 -6.27 -4.67 6.35
C LEU A 427 -7.55 -4.85 7.20
N ARG A 428 -8.73 -4.65 6.61
CA ARG A 428 -10.00 -4.93 7.29
C ARG A 428 -10.18 -6.42 7.61
N ASP A 429 -9.83 -7.29 6.67
CA ASP A 429 -9.88 -8.74 6.87
C ASP A 429 -8.94 -9.16 8.03
N PHE A 430 -7.73 -8.58 8.09
CA PHE A 430 -6.82 -8.77 9.22
C PHE A 430 -7.35 -8.19 10.53
N GLU A 431 -8.02 -7.03 10.54
CA GLU A 431 -8.62 -6.45 11.75
C GLU A 431 -9.72 -7.32 12.36
N MET A 432 -10.51 -7.98 11.51
CA MET A 432 -11.55 -8.92 11.94
C MET A 432 -10.96 -10.20 12.54
N ALA A 433 -9.73 -10.55 12.17
CA ALA A 433 -9.01 -11.72 12.68
C ALA A 433 -8.16 -11.44 13.94
N VAL A 434 -8.07 -10.18 14.40
CA VAL A 434 -7.32 -9.84 15.63
C VAL A 434 -8.15 -10.20 16.86
N GLU A 435 -7.56 -11.00 17.73
CA GLU A 435 -8.18 -11.44 18.98
C GLU A 435 -8.03 -10.38 20.09
N GLU A 436 -8.98 -10.33 21.02
CA GLU A 436 -8.97 -9.32 22.10
C GLU A 436 -7.76 -9.50 23.04
N GLU A 437 -7.30 -10.74 23.26
CA GLU A 437 -6.11 -11.01 24.08
C GLU A 437 -4.83 -10.40 23.47
N GLU A 438 -4.71 -10.38 22.14
CA GLU A 438 -3.58 -9.75 21.46
C GLU A 438 -3.59 -8.23 21.62
N ILE A 439 -4.78 -7.62 21.61
CA ILE A 439 -4.97 -6.18 21.81
C ILE A 439 -4.50 -5.79 23.21
N GLU A 440 -4.91 -6.54 24.23
CA GLU A 440 -4.54 -6.30 25.62
C GLU A 440 -3.01 -6.42 25.80
N LYS A 441 -2.37 -7.43 25.20
CA LYS A 441 -0.91 -7.58 25.19
C LYS A 441 -0.20 -6.40 24.51
N GLU A 442 -0.69 -5.94 23.36
CA GLU A 442 -0.10 -4.82 22.63
C GLU A 442 -0.25 -3.49 23.41
N ILE A 443 -1.39 -3.24 24.04
CA ILE A 443 -1.58 -2.07 24.92
C ILE A 443 -0.57 -2.10 26.07
N GLY A 444 -0.39 -3.27 26.72
CA GLY A 444 0.61 -3.43 27.76
C GLY A 444 2.03 -3.14 27.29
N SER A 445 2.43 -3.70 26.15
CA SER A 445 3.75 -3.45 25.56
C SER A 445 3.97 -1.96 25.23
N GLN A 446 2.96 -1.29 24.67
CA GLN A 446 3.08 0.14 24.38
C GLN A 446 3.04 1.00 25.64
N LEU A 447 2.30 0.60 26.69
CA LEU A 447 2.32 1.26 28.00
C LEU A 447 3.72 1.17 28.62
N GLU A 448 4.37 0.01 28.57
CA GLU A 448 5.75 -0.17 29.01
C GLU A 448 6.72 0.78 28.30
N ALA A 449 6.58 0.91 26.98
CA ALA A 449 7.41 1.79 26.16
C ALA A 449 7.26 3.29 26.53
N VAL A 450 6.09 3.73 26.99
CA VAL A 450 5.82 5.14 27.34
C VAL A 450 5.82 5.43 28.84
N ALA A 451 5.95 4.41 29.69
CA ALA A 451 5.96 4.57 31.14
C ALA A 451 7.16 5.41 31.61
N GLY A 452 8.34 5.21 31.01
CA GLY A 452 9.56 5.97 31.32
C GLY A 452 10.35 5.48 32.53
N GLN A 453 10.52 4.16 32.65
CA GLN A 453 11.35 3.54 33.68
C GLN A 453 12.73 4.23 33.77
N ARG A 454 13.17 4.59 34.99
CA ARG A 454 14.49 5.18 35.32
C ARG A 454 14.77 6.60 34.82
N ARG A 455 13.77 7.33 34.31
CA ARG A 455 13.94 8.76 33.93
C ARG A 455 13.69 9.75 35.07
N THR A 456 12.99 9.31 36.10
CA THR A 456 12.69 10.08 37.32
C THR A 456 13.14 9.28 38.54
N GLY A 457 13.00 9.86 39.74
CA GLY A 457 13.23 9.14 40.99
C GLY A 457 12.17 8.08 41.32
N PHE A 458 11.22 7.82 40.41
CA PHE A 458 10.20 6.79 40.62
C PHE A 458 10.70 5.39 40.29
N ARG A 459 10.31 4.45 41.15
CA ARG A 459 10.15 3.06 40.77
C ARG A 459 8.79 2.87 40.12
N VAL A 460 8.79 2.50 38.84
CA VAL A 460 7.56 2.41 38.05
C VAL A 460 7.06 0.97 38.01
N PHE A 461 5.87 0.73 38.54
CA PHE A 461 5.12 -0.51 38.45
C PHE A 461 4.04 -0.35 37.38
N ILE A 462 4.05 -1.22 36.39
CA ILE A 462 3.24 -1.07 35.17
C ILE A 462 2.13 -2.12 35.20
N ALA A 463 0.88 -1.66 35.27
CA ALA A 463 -0.31 -2.49 35.31
C ALA A 463 -0.17 -3.74 36.22
N PRO A 464 0.17 -3.57 37.52
CA PRO A 464 0.30 -4.71 38.43
C PRO A 464 -1.05 -5.41 38.57
N ARG A 465 -1.05 -6.76 38.51
CA ARG A 465 -2.29 -7.55 38.61
C ARG A 465 -2.96 -7.41 39.97
N ASP A 466 -2.16 -7.33 41.03
CA ASP A 466 -2.62 -7.26 42.41
C ASP A 466 -1.61 -6.50 43.29
N SER A 467 -1.93 -6.38 44.58
CA SER A 467 -1.11 -5.70 45.58
C SER A 467 0.26 -6.36 45.85
N ARG A 468 0.48 -7.65 45.48
CA ARG A 468 1.74 -8.38 45.70
C ARG A 468 2.83 -7.90 44.75
N ALA A 469 2.45 -7.52 43.54
CA ALA A 469 3.37 -7.05 42.51
C ALA A 469 3.98 -5.67 42.82
N VAL A 470 3.41 -4.92 43.77
CA VAL A 470 3.93 -3.62 44.21
C VAL A 470 4.70 -3.80 45.51
N GLU A 471 6.02 -3.67 45.44
CA GLU A 471 6.88 -3.79 46.62
C GLU A 471 6.63 -2.65 47.63
N ASP A 472 6.92 -2.90 48.91
CA ASP A 472 6.76 -1.93 49.99
C ASP A 472 8.15 -1.47 50.46
N ARG A 473 8.61 -0.31 49.99
CA ARG A 473 9.91 0.28 50.33
C ARG A 473 9.79 1.79 50.60
N PRO A 474 10.68 2.38 51.41
CA PRO A 474 10.70 3.81 51.69
C PRO A 474 11.31 4.63 50.54
N GLU A 475 10.73 4.52 49.35
CA GLU A 475 11.19 5.17 48.10
C GLU A 475 9.97 5.52 47.21
N PRO A 476 10.00 6.60 46.41
CA PRO A 476 8.89 6.97 45.55
C PRO A 476 8.52 5.85 44.56
N ALA A 477 7.26 5.41 44.59
CA ALA A 477 6.74 4.36 43.73
C ALA A 477 5.58 4.90 42.89
N LEU A 478 5.74 4.82 41.57
CA LEU A 478 4.69 5.15 40.61
C LEU A 478 3.99 3.87 40.15
N VAL A 479 2.69 3.78 40.39
CA VAL A 479 1.86 2.65 40.00
C VAL A 479 0.94 3.08 38.87
N LEU A 480 1.21 2.60 37.66
CA LEU A 480 0.33 2.78 36.51
C LEU A 480 -0.78 1.74 36.61
N ALA A 481 -2.02 2.16 36.84
CA ALA A 481 -3.11 1.24 37.08
C ALA A 481 -3.43 0.39 35.83
N PRO A 482 -3.83 -0.88 35.98
CA PRO A 482 -4.28 -1.70 34.86
C PRO A 482 -5.49 -1.06 34.17
N TRP A 483 -5.47 -1.00 32.84
CA TRP A 483 -6.54 -0.38 32.05
C TRP A 483 -7.80 -1.25 31.90
N ASN A 484 -7.72 -2.53 32.28
CA ASN A 484 -8.79 -3.52 32.18
C ASN A 484 -9.57 -3.72 33.49
N ILE A 485 -9.28 -2.96 34.54
CA ILE A 485 -10.01 -3.00 35.81
C ILE A 485 -11.18 -2.01 35.76
N GLU A 486 -12.39 -2.47 36.10
CA GLU A 486 -13.59 -1.63 36.08
C GLU A 486 -13.65 -0.64 37.25
N ASP A 487 -13.37 -1.12 38.47
CA ASP A 487 -13.34 -0.33 39.71
C ASP A 487 -11.89 -0.07 40.15
N LEU A 488 -11.30 0.93 39.50
CA LEU A 488 -9.94 1.38 39.79
C LEU A 488 -9.80 1.98 41.20
N HIS A 489 -10.88 2.54 41.76
CA HIS A 489 -10.82 3.15 43.08
C HIS A 489 -10.64 2.08 44.17
N THR A 490 -11.45 1.02 44.14
CA THR A 490 -11.32 -0.11 45.07
C THR A 490 -9.97 -0.81 44.92
N TRP A 491 -9.52 -1.02 43.68
CA TRP A 491 -8.20 -1.60 43.42
C TRP A 491 -7.05 -0.75 43.98
N MET A 492 -7.09 0.58 43.79
CA MET A 492 -6.07 1.48 44.35
C MET A 492 -6.05 1.42 45.88
N LEU A 493 -7.23 1.34 46.54
CA LEU A 493 -7.32 1.20 47.98
C LEU A 493 -6.73 -0.13 48.48
N GLU A 494 -6.93 -1.21 47.74
CA GLU A 494 -6.33 -2.51 48.05
C GLU A 494 -4.80 -2.44 47.98
N VAL A 495 -4.26 -1.91 46.88
CA VAL A 495 -2.80 -1.73 46.70
C VAL A 495 -2.22 -0.77 47.75
N LEU A 496 -2.96 0.27 48.14
CA LEU A 496 -2.53 1.23 49.16
C LEU A 496 -2.47 0.60 50.56
N ARG A 497 -3.42 -0.27 50.90
CA ARG A 497 -3.54 -0.86 52.25
C ARG A 497 -2.71 -2.14 52.42
N TYR A 498 -2.50 -2.90 51.34
CA TYR A 498 -1.93 -4.25 51.40
C TYR A 498 -0.72 -4.44 50.47
N ARG A 499 0.08 -5.45 50.80
CA ARG A 499 1.15 -6.02 49.95
C ARG A 499 0.97 -7.53 49.98
N GLY A 500 0.02 -8.03 49.19
CA GLY A 500 -0.47 -9.40 49.35
C GLY A 500 -1.22 -9.57 50.65
N ASP A 501 -0.83 -10.56 51.45
CA ASP A 501 -1.55 -10.90 52.67
C ASP A 501 -1.12 -10.03 53.87
N GLY A 502 -0.10 -9.18 53.70
CA GLY A 502 0.41 -8.26 54.73
C GLY A 502 -0.09 -6.82 54.56
N VAL A 503 -0.09 -6.06 55.66
CA VAL A 503 -0.41 -4.62 55.66
C VAL A 503 0.78 -3.83 55.10
N ARG A 504 0.49 -2.84 54.25
CA ARG A 504 1.50 -1.93 53.69
C ARG A 504 1.90 -0.86 54.70
N ASN A 505 3.21 -0.72 54.91
CA ASN A 505 3.80 0.25 55.84
C ASN A 505 4.07 1.59 55.15
N TYR A 506 4.67 1.59 53.95
CA TYR A 506 5.09 2.82 53.27
C TYR A 506 4.01 3.35 52.32
N ARG A 507 2.81 3.60 52.87
CA ARG A 507 1.64 4.01 52.08
C ARG A 507 1.85 5.34 51.35
N ASN A 508 2.49 6.30 52.00
CA ASN A 508 2.73 7.64 51.43
C ASN A 508 3.70 7.64 50.26
N ALA A 509 4.47 6.56 50.08
CA ALA A 509 5.41 6.38 48.97
C ALA A 509 4.71 6.13 47.62
N LEU A 510 3.44 5.69 47.63
CA LEU A 510 2.70 5.36 46.42
C LEU A 510 2.13 6.61 45.74
N VAL A 511 2.26 6.63 44.42
CA VAL A 511 1.61 7.53 43.48
C VAL A 511 0.90 6.67 42.46
N PHE A 512 -0.40 6.83 42.29
CA PHE A 512 -1.15 6.11 41.26
C PHE A 512 -1.38 7.01 40.05
N VAL A 513 -1.27 6.44 38.85
CA VAL A 513 -1.76 7.10 37.63
C VAL A 513 -2.78 6.19 36.99
N VAL A 514 -4.00 6.70 36.87
CA VAL A 514 -5.13 5.92 36.33
C VAL A 514 -5.48 6.39 34.93
N PRO A 515 -5.88 5.46 34.03
CA PRO A 515 -6.28 5.82 32.68
C PRO A 515 -7.72 6.35 32.61
N GLU A 516 -7.97 7.27 31.69
CA GLU A 516 -9.31 7.68 31.30
C GLU A 516 -9.98 6.60 30.42
N LYS A 517 -11.16 6.11 30.83
CA LYS A 517 -11.87 5.00 30.17
C LYS A 517 -12.14 5.23 28.67
N GLY A 518 -12.53 6.44 28.28
CA GLY A 518 -12.83 6.76 26.87
C GLY A 518 -11.60 6.67 25.96
N LEU A 519 -10.43 7.10 26.45
CA LEU A 519 -9.17 7.03 25.71
C LEU A 519 -8.62 5.60 25.63
N ILE A 520 -8.97 4.72 26.57
CA ILE A 520 -8.65 3.28 26.48
C ILE A 520 -9.43 2.60 25.34
N SER A 521 -10.71 2.94 25.14
CA SER A 521 -11.47 2.44 23.98
C SER A 521 -10.84 2.89 22.65
N GLU A 522 -10.35 4.14 22.58
CA GLU A 522 -9.59 4.62 21.42
C GLU A 522 -8.25 3.87 21.25
N ALA A 523 -7.53 3.61 22.35
CA ALA A 523 -6.29 2.84 22.33
C ALA A 523 -6.51 1.41 21.81
N ARG A 524 -7.60 0.74 22.22
CA ARG A 524 -7.98 -0.60 21.70
C ARG A 524 -8.21 -0.59 20.19
N ALA A 525 -8.97 0.38 19.67
CA ALA A 525 -9.17 0.52 18.23
C ALA A 525 -7.85 0.74 17.49
N LYS A 526 -6.95 1.57 18.04
CA LYS A 526 -5.65 1.82 17.43
C LYS A 526 -4.70 0.61 17.50
N ALA A 527 -4.72 -0.15 18.60
CA ALA A 527 -3.97 -1.38 18.80
C ALA A 527 -4.45 -2.48 17.84
N ARG A 528 -5.77 -2.66 17.66
CA ARG A 528 -6.34 -3.57 16.66
C ARG A 528 -5.82 -3.26 15.26
N ARG A 529 -5.84 -1.98 14.85
CA ARG A 529 -5.30 -1.55 13.56
C ARG A 529 -3.80 -1.83 13.42
N LEU A 530 -3.03 -1.58 14.47
CA LEU A 530 -1.57 -1.82 14.49
C LEU A 530 -1.26 -3.31 14.35
N LEU A 531 -1.97 -4.17 15.10
CA LEU A 531 -1.83 -5.62 15.03
C LEU A 531 -2.23 -6.14 13.64
N ALA A 532 -3.32 -5.65 13.09
CA ALA A 532 -3.73 -6.01 11.73
C ALA A 532 -2.68 -5.64 10.67
N LEU A 533 -2.05 -4.46 10.79
CA LEU A 533 -0.93 -4.06 9.93
C LEU A 533 0.31 -4.96 10.11
N LYS A 534 0.67 -5.30 11.36
CA LYS A 534 1.77 -6.23 11.66
C LYS A 534 1.49 -7.64 11.11
N ASN A 535 0.27 -8.13 11.27
CA ASN A 535 -0.18 -9.43 10.78
C ASN A 535 -0.19 -9.47 9.25
N LEU A 536 -0.67 -8.40 8.60
CA LEU A 536 -0.57 -8.23 7.16
C LEU A 536 0.89 -8.30 6.71
N LYS A 537 1.80 -7.54 7.33
CA LYS A 537 3.23 -7.54 6.99
C LYS A 537 3.87 -8.94 7.10
N ASN A 538 3.42 -9.75 8.05
CA ASN A 538 3.92 -11.11 8.24
C ASN A 538 3.23 -12.17 7.35
N SER A 539 2.18 -11.79 6.61
CA SER A 539 1.40 -12.70 5.78
C SER A 539 2.07 -13.03 4.44
N ARG A 540 1.57 -14.08 3.77
CA ARG A 540 1.96 -14.39 2.39
C ARG A 540 1.49 -13.29 1.42
N ASP A 541 0.35 -12.68 1.70
CA ASP A 541 -0.26 -11.71 0.81
C ASP A 541 0.59 -10.43 0.70
N PHE A 542 1.26 -10.03 1.78
CA PHE A 542 2.21 -8.91 1.76
C PHE A 542 3.35 -9.11 0.76
N ARG A 543 3.82 -10.35 0.56
CA ARG A 543 4.87 -10.67 -0.41
C ARG A 543 4.40 -10.51 -1.86
N THR A 544 3.08 -10.46 -2.08
CA THR A 544 2.49 -10.28 -3.40
C THR A 544 2.19 -8.81 -3.73
N LEU A 545 2.32 -7.91 -2.74
CA LEU A 545 2.15 -6.47 -2.91
C LEU A 545 3.33 -5.87 -3.66
N GLU A 546 3.08 -4.75 -4.35
CA GLU A 546 4.14 -4.00 -5.03
C GLU A 546 5.06 -3.28 -4.03
N ALA A 547 6.27 -2.92 -4.46
CA ALA A 547 7.27 -2.30 -3.59
C ALA A 547 6.79 -1.00 -2.93
N GLU A 548 5.97 -0.20 -3.64
CA GLU A 548 5.38 1.02 -3.08
C GLU A 548 4.33 0.71 -2.01
N GLU A 549 3.51 -0.32 -2.20
CA GLU A 549 2.51 -0.77 -1.23
C GLU A 549 3.15 -1.38 0.02
N GLN A 550 4.26 -2.10 -0.14
CA GLN A 550 5.04 -2.62 0.97
C GLN A 550 5.61 -1.47 1.84
N LYS A 551 6.18 -0.44 1.20
CA LYS A 551 6.66 0.77 1.89
C LYS A 551 5.51 1.52 2.59
N GLU A 552 4.33 1.57 1.96
CA GLU A 552 3.14 2.18 2.54
C GLU A 552 2.70 1.47 3.83
N VAL A 553 2.71 0.13 3.85
CA VAL A 553 2.41 -0.66 5.06
C VAL A 553 3.41 -0.36 6.16
N ASP A 554 4.71 -0.32 5.86
CA ASP A 554 5.76 -0.01 6.83
C ASP A 554 5.59 1.38 7.44
N ARG A 555 5.28 2.38 6.61
CA ARG A 555 4.97 3.74 7.07
C ARG A 555 3.74 3.75 7.98
N ARG A 556 2.65 3.08 7.57
CA ARG A 556 1.42 2.98 8.37
C ARG A 556 1.65 2.30 9.71
N ILE A 557 2.50 1.28 9.79
CA ILE A 557 2.88 0.64 11.07
C ILE A 557 3.53 1.66 12.00
N ALA A 558 4.56 2.37 11.52
CA ALA A 558 5.29 3.34 12.33
C ALA A 558 4.37 4.48 12.82
N GLU A 559 3.55 5.03 11.92
CA GLU A 559 2.57 6.07 12.25
C GLU A 559 1.53 5.59 13.26
N GLN A 560 0.97 4.39 13.06
CA GLN A 560 -0.08 3.86 13.92
C GLN A 560 0.47 3.51 15.30
N GLN A 561 1.70 3.02 15.38
CA GLN A 561 2.37 2.76 16.64
C GLN A 561 2.59 4.05 17.44
N GLU A 562 3.01 5.14 16.78
CA GLU A 562 3.15 6.44 17.44
C GLU A 562 1.79 7.01 17.89
N LYS A 563 0.75 6.91 17.05
CA LYS A 563 -0.62 7.31 17.41
C LYS A 563 -1.13 6.54 18.64
N LEU A 564 -0.85 5.24 18.74
CA LEU A 564 -1.20 4.43 19.91
C LEU A 564 -0.44 4.91 21.16
N ARG A 565 0.88 5.12 21.07
CA ARG A 565 1.68 5.66 22.19
C ARG A 565 1.19 7.03 22.67
N GLN A 566 0.77 7.90 21.76
CA GLN A 566 0.22 9.22 22.11
C GLN A 566 -1.10 9.11 22.87
N VAL A 567 -2.02 8.24 22.42
CA VAL A 567 -3.29 8.03 23.11
C VAL A 567 -3.08 7.40 24.48
N ILE A 568 -2.18 6.43 24.63
CA ILE A 568 -1.87 5.84 25.93
C ILE A 568 -1.31 6.91 26.90
N ARG A 569 -0.38 7.76 26.46
CA ARG A 569 0.12 8.87 27.30
C ARG A 569 -0.98 9.84 27.72
N ARG A 570 -1.90 10.16 26.80
CA ARG A 570 -3.05 11.04 27.09
C ARG A 570 -4.09 10.38 28.00
N ALA A 571 -4.20 9.05 27.98
CA ALA A 571 -5.11 8.32 28.85
C ALA A 571 -4.62 8.36 30.31
N TYR A 572 -3.31 8.18 30.54
CA TYR A 572 -2.71 8.12 31.87
C TYR A 572 -2.35 9.51 32.42
N VAL A 573 -3.35 10.31 32.75
CA VAL A 573 -3.18 11.71 33.22
C VAL A 573 -3.71 11.99 34.62
N HIS A 574 -4.51 11.10 35.20
CA HIS A 574 -5.11 11.28 36.52
C HIS A 574 -4.17 10.74 37.61
N VAL A 575 -3.56 11.64 38.38
CA VAL A 575 -2.56 11.30 39.41
C VAL A 575 -3.22 11.29 40.78
N PHE A 576 -3.09 10.20 41.54
CA PHE A 576 -3.64 10.06 42.89
C PHE A 576 -2.54 9.83 43.93
N ARG A 577 -2.74 10.39 45.12
CA ARG A 577 -1.90 10.16 46.30
C ARG A 577 -2.73 9.98 47.56
N PRO A 578 -2.19 9.31 48.59
CA PRO A 578 -2.92 9.11 49.83
C PRO A 578 -2.97 10.40 50.67
N ARG A 579 -4.16 10.77 51.16
CA ARG A 579 -4.37 12.03 51.89
C ARG A 579 -5.49 11.97 52.96
N PRO A 580 -5.19 12.02 54.27
CA PRO A 580 -6.23 12.02 55.29
C PRO A 580 -7.19 13.22 55.16
N PRO A 581 -8.51 13.07 55.44
CA PRO A 581 -9.20 11.84 55.86
C PRO A 581 -9.64 10.93 54.69
N GLN A 582 -9.49 11.39 53.45
CA GLN A 582 -9.88 10.67 52.23
C GLN A 582 -8.73 9.77 51.80
N ASP A 583 -8.75 8.47 52.13
CA ASP A 583 -7.63 7.52 51.90
C ASP A 583 -6.83 7.74 50.60
N LEU A 584 -7.49 8.15 49.50
CA LEU A 584 -6.89 8.67 48.27
C LEU A 584 -7.49 10.02 47.86
N ALA A 585 -6.64 10.91 47.31
CA ALA A 585 -7.04 12.17 46.68
C ALA A 585 -6.35 12.36 45.33
N GLU A 586 -7.09 12.88 44.35
CA GLU A 586 -6.53 13.27 43.06
C GLU A 586 -5.70 14.56 43.19
N VAL A 587 -4.56 14.60 42.52
CA VAL A 587 -3.69 15.76 42.40
C VAL A 587 -4.00 16.43 41.07
N HIS A 588 -4.86 17.45 41.11
CA HIS A 588 -5.18 18.24 39.93
C HIS A 588 -4.09 19.28 39.67
N THR A 589 -3.71 19.46 38.41
CA THR A 589 -2.88 20.58 37.99
C THR A 589 -3.52 21.31 36.80
N ARG A 590 -3.36 22.64 36.75
CA ARG A 590 -3.88 23.49 35.66
C ARG A 590 -2.81 23.83 34.62
N GLN A 591 -1.59 23.32 34.77
CA GLN A 591 -0.44 23.67 33.94
C GLN A 591 -0.47 22.90 32.60
N ARG A 592 -0.81 23.62 31.52
CA ARG A 592 -0.89 23.06 30.16
C ARG A 592 0.47 22.61 29.60
N GLU A 593 1.58 23.12 30.14
CA GLU A 593 2.93 22.81 29.67
C GLU A 593 3.36 21.37 29.98
N LEU A 594 2.75 20.75 30.99
CA LEU A 594 3.02 19.37 31.42
C LEU A 594 2.60 18.33 30.36
N ALA A 595 1.79 18.73 29.37
CA ALA A 595 1.47 17.91 28.19
C ALA A 595 2.69 17.60 27.30
N ARG A 596 3.84 18.28 27.52
CA ARG A 596 5.09 18.04 26.78
C ARG A 596 5.96 16.91 27.35
N ALA A 597 5.59 16.33 28.49
CA ALA A 597 6.29 15.21 29.08
C ALA A 597 6.42 14.04 28.07
N ARG A 598 7.63 13.47 27.98
CA ARG A 598 7.91 12.41 27.02
C ARG A 598 7.41 11.05 27.52
N THR A 599 7.26 10.90 28.84
CA THR A 599 6.79 9.67 29.49
C THR A 599 5.76 9.94 30.58
N ILE A 600 5.00 8.91 30.98
CA ILE A 600 3.98 9.03 32.03
C ILE A 600 4.65 9.33 33.39
N ALA A 601 5.81 8.72 33.67
CA ALA A 601 6.53 8.98 34.92
C ALA A 601 7.05 10.42 35.03
N GLU A 602 7.51 11.01 33.92
CA GLU A 602 7.92 12.41 33.86
C GLU A 602 6.73 13.34 34.09
N TYR A 603 5.59 13.05 33.45
CA TYR A 603 4.36 13.79 33.67
C TYR A 603 3.95 13.78 35.15
N ALA A 604 3.85 12.59 35.77
CA ALA A 604 3.46 12.48 37.17
C ALA A 604 4.45 13.17 38.12
N TRP A 605 5.76 13.11 37.81
CA TRP A 605 6.79 13.77 38.61
C TRP A 605 6.62 15.29 38.62
N GLU A 606 6.45 15.88 37.44
CA GLU A 606 6.27 17.33 37.29
C GLU A 606 4.93 17.82 37.85
N VAL A 607 3.84 17.05 37.70
CA VAL A 607 2.54 17.33 38.36
C VAL A 607 2.72 17.44 39.88
N LEU A 608 3.41 16.48 40.48
CA LEU A 608 3.61 16.46 41.93
C LEU A 608 4.54 17.58 42.40
N LYS A 609 5.55 17.93 41.62
CA LYS A 609 6.45 19.05 41.89
C LYS A 609 5.71 20.38 41.84
N ALA A 610 4.92 20.61 40.79
CA ALA A 610 4.15 21.84 40.59
C ALA A 610 3.15 22.09 41.73
N GLU A 611 2.49 21.04 42.22
CA GLU A 611 1.50 21.13 43.31
C GLU A 611 2.12 21.01 44.71
N GLY A 612 3.46 21.08 44.84
CA GLY A 612 4.17 21.01 46.11
C GLY A 612 4.03 19.68 46.86
N LYS A 613 3.64 18.62 46.16
CA LYS A 613 3.50 17.24 46.67
C LYS A 613 4.79 16.43 46.55
N LEU A 614 5.76 16.93 45.81
CA LEU A 614 7.13 16.43 45.71
C LEU A 614 8.10 17.59 45.96
N LEU A 615 9.05 17.40 46.87
CA LEU A 615 10.01 18.42 47.27
C LEU A 615 11.42 18.06 46.79
N GLU A 616 12.06 19.01 46.11
CA GLU A 616 13.50 19.00 45.80
C GLU A 616 14.32 19.82 46.81
N LYS A 617 13.65 20.68 47.58
CA LYS A 617 14.20 21.41 48.72
C LYS A 617 13.13 21.52 49.81
N MET A 618 13.55 21.45 51.06
CA MET A 618 12.65 21.53 52.21
C MET A 618 13.21 22.54 53.22
N ALA A 619 12.31 23.39 53.77
CA ALA A 619 12.67 24.30 54.85
C ALA A 619 12.82 23.52 56.18
N PRO A 620 13.85 23.79 56.99
CA PRO A 620 14.07 23.08 58.26
C PRO A 620 12.90 23.18 59.26
N ALA A 621 12.18 24.31 59.27
CA ALA A 621 11.00 24.51 60.11
C ALA A 621 9.88 23.49 59.83
N PHE A 622 9.80 22.95 58.60
CA PHE A 622 8.80 21.93 58.24
C PHE A 622 8.98 20.65 59.06
N LEU A 623 10.23 20.26 59.35
CA LEU A 623 10.54 19.08 60.17
C LEU A 623 9.98 19.25 61.58
N LEU A 624 10.05 20.46 62.13
CA LEU A 624 9.60 20.78 63.48
C LEU A 624 8.08 20.88 63.62
N GLU A 625 7.39 21.37 62.58
CA GLU A 625 5.95 21.63 62.62
C GLU A 625 5.10 20.44 62.18
N LYS A 626 5.62 19.61 61.27
CA LYS A 626 4.83 18.58 60.59
C LYS A 626 5.30 17.16 60.82
N VAL A 627 6.54 16.96 61.27
CA VAL A 627 7.15 15.62 61.37
C VAL A 627 7.57 15.29 62.80
N TRP A 628 8.24 16.21 63.50
CA TRP A 628 8.64 16.07 64.90
C TRP A 628 7.72 16.88 65.84
N THR A 629 6.44 16.53 65.83
CA THR A 629 5.38 17.21 66.61
C THR A 629 5.41 16.86 68.10
N GLU A 630 5.85 15.65 68.46
CA GLU A 630 5.95 15.17 69.85
C GLU A 630 7.41 15.23 70.33
N ARG A 631 7.77 16.30 71.04
CA ARG A 631 9.16 16.55 71.49
C ARG A 631 9.48 16.07 72.90
N GLY A 632 8.56 15.33 73.54
CA GLY A 632 8.67 14.92 74.94
C GLY A 632 9.90 14.05 75.27
N GLU A 633 10.35 13.22 74.32
CA GLU A 633 11.56 12.37 74.47
C GLU A 633 12.88 13.12 74.16
N GLY A 634 12.79 14.34 73.64
CA GLY A 634 13.93 15.22 73.33
C GLY A 634 14.88 14.74 72.23
N GLU A 635 14.62 13.60 71.59
CA GLU A 635 15.46 13.00 70.54
C GLU A 635 14.61 12.27 69.49
N LEU A 636 15.04 12.31 68.22
CA LEU A 636 14.42 11.62 67.10
C LEU A 636 15.49 11.01 66.18
N PRO A 637 15.58 9.66 66.09
CA PRO A 637 16.50 9.01 65.16
C PRO A 637 16.19 9.34 63.70
N TYR A 638 17.23 9.52 62.88
CA TYR A 638 17.09 9.80 61.44
C TYR A 638 16.25 8.75 60.72
N GLN A 639 16.43 7.47 61.06
CA GLN A 639 15.67 6.40 60.39
C GLN A 639 14.16 6.55 60.62
N ARG A 640 13.73 6.89 61.84
CA ARG A 640 12.31 7.16 62.15
C ARG A 640 11.81 8.39 61.39
N LEU A 641 12.62 9.43 61.30
CA LEU A 641 12.32 10.63 60.51
C LEU A 641 12.14 10.29 59.01
N TRP A 642 13.09 9.55 58.43
CA TRP A 642 13.04 9.10 57.05
C TRP A 642 11.80 8.24 56.78
N GLU A 643 11.55 7.23 57.61
CA GLU A 643 10.39 6.34 57.47
C GLU A 643 9.06 7.09 57.59
N THR A 644 8.98 8.13 58.42
CA THR A 644 7.76 8.93 58.61
C THR A 644 7.29 9.57 57.31
N PHE A 645 8.20 10.08 56.47
CA PHE A 645 7.85 10.64 55.16
C PHE A 645 7.19 9.62 54.23
N TRP A 646 7.49 8.33 54.40
CA TRP A 646 6.95 7.26 53.57
C TRP A 646 5.74 6.57 54.21
N GLN A 647 5.63 6.58 55.53
CA GLN A 647 4.55 5.96 56.28
C GLN A 647 3.32 6.86 56.42
N GLN A 648 3.49 8.15 56.73
CA GLN A 648 2.40 9.05 57.08
C GLN A 648 1.76 9.68 55.83
N PRO A 649 0.49 9.34 55.51
CA PRO A 649 -0.20 9.94 54.37
C PRO A 649 -0.37 11.45 54.51
N GLY A 650 -0.22 12.17 53.40
CA GLY A 650 -0.38 13.64 53.34
C GLY A 650 0.93 14.43 53.45
N LEU A 651 2.03 13.80 53.86
CA LEU A 651 3.36 14.40 53.74
C LEU A 651 3.82 14.42 52.25
N PRO A 652 4.61 15.43 51.84
CA PRO A 652 5.18 15.47 50.50
C PRO A 652 6.19 14.32 50.29
N LEU A 653 6.34 13.88 49.04
CA LEU A 653 7.44 12.99 48.64
C LEU A 653 8.75 13.77 48.61
N LEU A 654 9.85 13.07 48.85
CA LEU A 654 11.19 13.62 48.70
C LEU A 654 11.76 13.14 47.37
N SER A 655 12.36 14.05 46.60
CA SER A 655 13.01 13.70 45.34
C SER A 655 14.24 12.80 45.54
N SER A 656 14.91 12.94 46.69
CA SER A 656 16.07 12.14 47.11
C SER A 656 16.29 12.24 48.61
N GLU A 657 17.12 11.35 49.17
CA GLU A 657 17.55 11.38 50.58
C GLU A 657 18.27 12.70 50.95
N GLU A 658 18.94 13.31 49.97
CA GLU A 658 19.68 14.57 50.16
C GLU A 658 18.78 15.73 50.59
N VAL A 659 17.51 15.74 50.17
CA VAL A 659 16.54 16.79 50.52
C VAL A 659 16.38 16.85 52.04
N LEU A 660 16.23 15.70 52.68
CA LEU A 660 16.10 15.60 54.13
C LEU A 660 17.40 15.99 54.84
N ARG A 661 18.54 15.49 54.35
CA ARG A 661 19.85 15.78 54.94
C ARG A 661 20.20 17.26 54.91
N ARG A 662 19.94 17.94 53.79
CA ARG A 662 20.17 19.38 53.66
C ARG A 662 19.28 20.17 54.61
N ALA A 663 18.01 19.79 54.74
CA ALA A 663 17.09 20.43 55.70
C ALA A 663 17.55 20.22 57.16
N ILE A 664 18.13 19.08 57.50
CA ILE A 664 18.70 18.82 58.83
C ILE A 664 19.93 19.70 59.09
N ALA A 665 20.85 19.79 58.13
CA ALA A 665 22.05 20.62 58.23
C ALA A 665 21.71 22.11 58.35
N GLU A 666 20.86 22.62 57.47
CA GLU A 666 20.37 24.00 57.52
C GLU A 666 19.66 24.29 58.86
N GLY A 667 18.87 23.35 59.38
CA GLY A 667 18.16 23.50 60.65
C GLY A 667 19.07 23.55 61.87
N GLN A 668 20.17 22.80 61.84
CA GLN A 668 21.16 22.83 62.89
C GLN A 668 21.95 24.14 62.89
N GLU A 669 22.37 24.62 61.71
CA GLU A 669 23.05 25.92 61.56
C GLU A 669 22.17 27.08 62.05
N GLN A 670 20.86 26.99 61.81
CA GLN A 670 19.86 27.95 62.29
C GLN A 670 19.53 27.80 63.79
N GLY A 671 20.10 26.81 64.48
CA GLY A 671 19.88 26.56 65.90
C GLY A 671 18.49 26.04 66.26
N LEU A 672 17.74 25.50 65.29
CA LEU A 672 16.38 24.98 65.51
C LEU A 672 16.37 23.68 66.32
N PHE A 673 17.40 22.85 66.13
CA PHE A 673 17.64 21.60 66.86
C PHE A 673 19.13 21.24 66.79
N GLY A 674 19.58 20.33 67.65
CA GLY A 674 20.92 19.74 67.59
C GLY A 674 20.96 18.44 66.82
N VAL A 675 22.14 18.04 66.38
CA VAL A 675 22.37 16.75 65.72
C VAL A 675 23.50 16.01 66.41
N VAL A 676 23.24 14.76 66.79
CA VAL A 676 24.23 13.89 67.45
C VAL A 676 24.44 12.63 66.63
N ALA A 677 25.67 12.11 66.66
CA ALA A 677 25.99 10.81 66.09
C ALA A 677 26.65 9.89 67.11
N GLU A 678 26.42 8.59 66.96
CA GLU A 678 27.10 7.55 67.73
C GLU A 678 28.50 7.27 67.16
N ASP A 679 29.53 7.47 67.98
CA ASP A 679 30.92 7.18 67.65
C ASP A 679 31.20 5.67 67.71
N ALA A 680 31.82 5.14 66.66
CA ALA A 680 32.03 3.70 66.47
C ALA A 680 33.11 3.12 67.41
N GLU A 681 34.02 3.95 67.95
CA GLU A 681 35.13 3.47 68.79
C GLU A 681 34.87 3.59 70.30
N ALA A 682 33.86 4.35 70.74
CA ALA A 682 33.73 4.70 72.16
C ALA A 682 32.32 4.56 72.77
N ALA A 683 31.29 4.21 71.99
CA ALA A 683 29.88 4.27 72.45
C ALA A 683 29.51 5.63 73.07
N ARG A 684 30.18 6.71 72.62
CA ARG A 684 29.96 8.09 73.06
C ARG A 684 29.17 8.83 71.98
N ARG A 685 28.20 9.66 72.40
CA ARG A 685 27.42 10.52 71.51
C ARG A 685 28.14 11.85 71.35
N LYS A 686 28.42 12.25 70.11
CA LYS A 686 29.09 13.52 69.80
C LYS A 686 28.17 14.42 68.98
N ALA A 687 28.16 15.71 69.26
CA ALA A 687 27.51 16.70 68.41
C ALA A 687 28.23 16.75 67.05
N VAL A 688 27.46 16.67 65.96
CA VAL A 688 27.98 16.71 64.58
C VAL A 688 27.79 18.13 64.05
N PRO A 689 28.83 18.86 63.62
CA PRO A 689 28.65 20.17 62.98
C PRO A 689 27.85 20.08 61.68
N GLY A 690 27.13 21.15 61.31
CA GLY A 690 26.27 21.20 60.11
C GLY A 690 26.97 20.73 58.82
N GLU A 691 28.22 21.16 58.63
CA GLU A 691 29.07 20.83 57.48
C GLU A 691 29.42 19.32 57.38
N GLU A 692 29.43 18.61 58.51
CA GLU A 692 29.83 17.20 58.59
C GLU A 692 28.64 16.23 58.40
N ILE A 693 27.39 16.70 58.53
CA ILE A 693 26.17 15.87 58.42
C ILE A 693 26.08 15.14 57.06
N ALA A 694 26.55 15.78 56.00
CA ALA A 694 26.58 15.16 54.67
C ALA A 694 27.52 13.94 54.59
N THR A 695 28.56 13.90 55.43
CA THR A 695 29.59 12.85 55.44
C THR A 695 29.34 11.73 56.45
N VAL A 696 28.48 11.98 57.45
CA VAL A 696 28.13 11.00 58.48
C VAL A 696 27.06 10.04 57.94
N SER A 697 27.19 8.76 58.31
CA SER A 697 26.22 7.74 57.97
C SER A 697 24.85 8.09 58.59
N PRO A 698 23.78 8.18 57.79
CA PRO A 698 22.48 8.70 58.23
C PRO A 698 21.87 7.83 59.32
N LYS A 699 22.12 6.52 59.28
CA LYS A 699 21.65 5.55 60.28
C LYS A 699 22.23 5.77 61.67
N LYS A 700 23.27 6.58 61.80
CA LYS A 700 23.93 6.89 63.08
C LYS A 700 23.54 8.27 63.62
N ILE A 701 22.65 8.99 62.95
CA ILE A 701 22.30 10.38 63.28
C ILE A 701 20.96 10.43 64.01
N SER A 702 20.87 11.25 65.05
CA SER A 702 19.62 11.63 65.72
C SER A 702 19.50 13.15 65.84
N LEU A 703 18.30 13.68 65.64
CA LEU A 703 17.97 15.06 65.98
C LEU A 703 17.68 15.13 67.48
N VAL A 704 18.17 16.16 68.17
CA VAL A 704 17.95 16.39 69.61
C VAL A 704 17.46 17.81 69.85
N THR A 705 16.64 18.01 70.88
CA THR A 705 16.24 19.37 71.27
C THR A 705 17.46 20.17 71.71
N THR A 706 17.39 21.50 71.57
CA THR A 706 18.50 22.39 71.94
C THR A 706 18.89 22.26 73.42
N ASP A 707 17.94 21.92 74.29
CA ASP A 707 18.20 21.67 75.72
C ASP A 707 18.93 20.34 75.94
N LYS A 708 18.51 19.26 75.27
CA LYS A 708 19.19 17.95 75.34
C LYS A 708 20.59 18.00 74.71
N LEU A 709 20.79 18.81 73.68
CA LEU A 709 22.13 19.06 73.11
C LEU A 709 23.06 19.73 74.14
N LYS A 710 22.55 20.69 74.94
CA LYS A 710 23.32 21.34 76.03
C LYS A 710 23.65 20.36 77.15
N GLU A 711 22.81 19.37 77.43
CA GLU A 711 23.10 18.32 78.41
C GLU A 711 24.21 17.38 77.92
N ILE A 712 24.13 16.95 76.66
CA ILE A 712 25.14 16.05 76.04
C ILE A 712 26.50 16.73 75.90
N THR A 713 26.53 18.05 75.70
CA THR A 713 27.77 18.85 75.59
C THR A 713 28.32 19.32 76.95
N LYS A 714 27.60 19.15 78.06
CA LYS A 714 28.01 19.54 79.43
C LYS A 714 28.73 18.45 80.23
N ALA A 715 29.00 17.28 79.66
CA ALA A 715 29.91 16.30 80.30
C ALA A 715 31.32 16.89 80.45
N PRO A 716 32.00 16.75 81.61
CA PRO A 716 33.11 17.62 82.01
C PRO A 716 34.40 17.40 81.19
N PRO A 717 35.23 18.45 81.00
CA PRO A 717 36.53 18.34 80.34
C PRO A 717 37.66 17.97 81.32
N GLU A 718 38.69 17.34 80.73
CA GLU A 718 40.12 17.30 81.08
C GLU A 718 40.68 16.44 82.24
N LYS A 719 41.61 15.55 81.84
CA LYS A 719 42.99 15.55 82.36
C LYS A 719 43.96 15.52 81.18
N GLU A 720 44.74 16.59 81.04
CA GLU A 720 45.96 16.63 80.24
C GLU A 720 47.03 15.70 80.82
N GLY A 721 47.85 15.10 79.95
CA GLY A 721 49.14 14.55 80.35
C GLY A 721 49.63 13.33 79.56
N ALA A 722 49.98 13.50 78.27
CA ALA A 722 51.10 12.78 77.65
C ALA A 722 51.54 13.49 76.34
N PRO A 723 52.86 13.57 76.06
CA PRO A 723 53.47 14.49 75.08
C PRO A 723 53.15 14.11 73.62
N PRO A 724 53.39 15.03 72.65
CA PRO A 724 53.01 14.79 71.26
C PRO A 724 53.83 13.65 70.67
N ALA A 725 53.15 12.54 70.35
CA ALA A 725 53.70 11.55 69.43
C ALA A 725 53.79 12.20 68.04
N PRO A 726 54.90 12.02 67.32
CA PRO A 726 55.14 12.72 66.07
C PRO A 726 54.05 12.39 65.05
N THR A 727 53.70 13.37 64.24
CA THR A 727 52.99 13.19 62.97
C THR A 727 53.79 12.22 62.10
N GLY A 728 53.51 10.93 62.26
CA GLY A 728 53.96 9.91 61.34
C GLY A 728 53.51 10.30 59.93
N PRO A 729 54.35 10.12 58.91
CA PRO A 729 53.95 10.43 57.54
C PRO A 729 52.68 9.65 57.24
N ARG A 730 51.64 10.35 56.76
CA ARG A 730 50.41 9.72 56.26
C ARG A 730 50.82 8.62 55.29
N GLY A 731 50.72 7.37 55.72
CA GLY A 731 50.98 6.21 54.88
C GLY A 731 50.06 6.22 53.66
N PRO A 732 50.42 5.49 52.59
CA PRO A 732 49.63 5.46 51.36
C PRO A 732 48.20 5.02 51.66
N ARG A 733 47.22 5.85 51.27
CA ARG A 733 45.79 5.52 51.36
C ARG A 733 45.50 4.41 50.34
N VAL A 734 45.02 3.26 50.80
CA VAL A 734 44.66 2.13 49.94
C VAL A 734 43.18 2.26 49.55
N LEU A 735 42.91 2.37 48.25
CA LEU A 735 41.57 2.33 47.67
C LEU A 735 41.29 0.91 47.15
N ARG A 736 40.31 0.21 47.73
CA ARG A 736 39.87 -1.12 47.27
C ARG A 736 38.52 -1.00 46.57
N CYS A 737 38.46 -1.38 45.30
CA CYS A 737 37.25 -1.36 44.49
C CYS A 737 36.92 -2.78 44.01
N THR A 738 35.70 -3.26 44.25
CA THR A 738 35.21 -4.54 43.74
C THR A 738 34.05 -4.24 42.78
N SER A 739 34.14 -4.71 41.53
CA SER A 739 33.11 -4.48 40.52
C SER A 739 33.01 -5.65 39.55
N ASP A 740 31.83 -5.83 38.95
CA ASP A 740 31.57 -6.83 37.91
C ASP A 740 32.32 -6.48 36.62
N LEU A 741 32.82 -7.48 35.88
CA LEU A 741 33.53 -7.31 34.59
C LEU A 741 32.70 -6.59 33.51
N LYS A 742 31.38 -6.45 33.69
CA LYS A 742 30.51 -5.67 32.80
C LYS A 742 30.62 -4.15 33.04
N ASN A 743 31.19 -3.71 34.15
CA ASN A 743 31.32 -2.31 34.54
C ASN A 743 32.78 -1.78 34.41
N LEU A 744 33.44 -2.09 33.29
CA LEU A 744 34.82 -1.66 33.05
C LEU A 744 34.97 -0.17 32.72
N TYR A 745 33.92 0.49 32.21
CA TYR A 745 33.99 1.89 31.79
C TYR A 745 34.24 2.87 32.97
N PRO A 746 33.54 2.78 34.11
CA PRO A 746 33.84 3.58 35.30
C PRO A 746 35.24 3.32 35.88
N LEU A 747 35.71 2.08 35.85
CA LEU A 747 37.06 1.70 36.27
C LEU A 747 38.14 2.34 35.38
N ARG A 748 37.91 2.40 34.07
CA ARG A 748 38.79 3.09 33.13
C ARG A 748 38.85 4.60 33.39
N GLU A 749 37.71 5.23 33.69
CA GLU A 749 37.65 6.65 34.10
C GLU A 749 38.36 6.90 35.43
N LEU A 750 38.26 5.98 36.39
CA LEU A 750 38.99 6.08 37.65
C LEU A 750 40.50 6.03 37.42
N LEU A 751 40.97 5.06 36.61
CA LEU A 751 42.39 4.90 36.31
C LEU A 751 42.98 6.08 35.54
N SER A 752 42.22 6.71 34.63
CA SER A 752 42.68 7.92 33.94
C SER A 752 42.86 9.10 34.90
N LYS A 753 41.99 9.23 35.91
CA LYS A 753 42.10 10.26 36.96
C LYS A 753 43.26 10.02 37.94
N LEU A 754 43.81 8.82 38.00
CA LEU A 754 44.97 8.47 38.83
C LEU A 754 46.31 8.68 38.10
N GLN A 755 46.30 8.98 36.80
CA GLN A 755 47.52 9.24 36.03
C GLN A 755 48.29 10.45 36.59
N GLY A 756 49.60 10.29 36.80
CA GLY A 756 50.49 11.33 37.34
C GLY A 756 50.73 11.27 38.86
N LEU A 757 50.02 10.40 39.59
CA LEU A 757 50.25 10.19 41.02
C LEU A 757 51.34 9.13 41.27
N LYS A 758 52.22 9.36 42.25
CA LYS A 758 53.23 8.37 42.68
C LYS A 758 52.59 7.32 43.60
N GLY A 759 52.44 6.08 43.13
CA GLY A 759 51.88 4.98 43.90
C GLY A 759 52.01 3.62 43.21
N ARG A 760 51.58 2.54 43.89
CA ARG A 760 51.52 1.19 43.34
C ARG A 760 50.06 0.80 43.14
N PHE A 761 49.70 0.33 41.96
CA PHE A 761 48.37 -0.19 41.65
C PHE A 761 48.45 -1.72 41.55
N VAL A 762 47.49 -2.40 42.20
CA VAL A 762 47.35 -3.86 42.14
C VAL A 762 45.92 -4.16 41.70
N LEU A 763 45.78 -4.86 40.58
CA LEU A 763 44.50 -5.32 40.06
C LEU A 763 44.43 -6.83 40.20
N GLU A 764 43.40 -7.32 40.88
CA GLU A 764 43.09 -8.74 41.00
C GLU A 764 41.78 -8.99 40.24
N VAL A 765 41.80 -9.94 39.31
CA VAL A 765 40.65 -10.28 38.47
C VAL A 765 40.33 -11.75 38.67
N ALA A 766 39.23 -12.03 39.37
CA ALA A 766 38.67 -13.38 39.45
C ALA A 766 37.65 -13.55 38.32
N VAL A 767 37.81 -14.61 37.52
CA VAL A 767 36.89 -14.98 36.45
C VAL A 767 36.28 -16.33 36.80
N GLU A 768 34.95 -16.41 36.81
CA GLU A 768 34.27 -17.71 36.97
C GLU A 768 34.36 -18.51 35.66
N GLY A 769 34.98 -19.69 35.72
CA GLY A 769 35.13 -20.62 34.58
C GLY A 769 36.53 -20.65 33.93
N GLU A 770 36.76 -21.57 32.99
CA GLU A 770 38.06 -21.73 32.32
C GLU A 770 38.37 -20.56 31.37
N LEU A 771 39.53 -19.94 31.56
CA LEU A 771 40.04 -18.96 30.62
C LEU A 771 40.56 -19.67 29.36
N THR A 772 39.87 -19.51 28.22
CA THR A 772 40.28 -20.13 26.95
C THR A 772 41.74 -19.79 26.59
N ALA A 773 42.51 -20.78 26.11
CA ALA A 773 43.94 -20.64 25.80
C ALA A 773 44.27 -19.46 24.87
N GLN A 774 43.35 -19.11 23.95
CA GLN A 774 43.49 -17.96 23.06
C GLN A 774 43.44 -16.63 23.85
N LYS A 775 42.40 -16.40 24.66
CA LYS A 775 42.28 -15.19 25.49
C LYS A 775 43.41 -15.06 26.50
N ARG A 776 43.91 -16.18 27.04
CA ARG A 776 45.08 -16.19 27.91
C ARG A 776 46.31 -15.62 27.20
N ARG A 777 46.60 -16.11 25.99
CA ARG A 777 47.72 -15.59 25.18
C ARG A 777 47.57 -14.11 24.85
N GLU A 778 46.39 -13.68 24.45
CA GLU A 778 46.12 -12.27 24.13
C GLU A 778 46.36 -11.34 25.35
N ILE A 779 45.98 -11.76 26.55
CA ILE A 779 46.22 -10.99 27.79
C ILE A 779 47.70 -10.99 28.18
N GLU A 780 48.37 -12.14 28.12
CA GLU A 780 49.80 -12.24 28.44
C GLU A 780 50.68 -11.43 27.47
N GLU A 781 50.35 -11.42 26.18
CA GLU A 781 51.04 -10.64 25.16
C GLU A 781 50.85 -9.14 25.41
N LEU A 782 49.62 -8.70 25.70
CA LEU A 782 49.34 -7.31 26.04
C LEU A 782 50.10 -6.85 27.31
N LEU A 783 50.15 -7.68 28.36
CA LEU A 783 50.88 -7.32 29.59
C LEU A 783 52.40 -7.23 29.34
N ARG A 784 52.95 -8.04 28.44
CA ARG A 784 54.36 -7.98 28.04
C ARG A 784 54.67 -6.73 27.22
N ASP A 785 53.82 -6.37 26.26
CA ASP A 785 54.01 -5.20 25.39
C ASP A 785 54.08 -3.89 26.19
N TYR A 786 53.36 -3.82 27.31
CA TYR A 786 53.37 -2.68 28.23
C TYR A 786 54.26 -2.87 29.47
N HIS A 787 55.11 -3.91 29.49
CA HIS A 787 56.06 -4.22 30.57
C HIS A 787 55.44 -4.29 31.98
N VAL A 788 54.22 -4.83 32.09
CA VAL A 788 53.50 -4.99 33.36
C VAL A 788 53.85 -6.34 33.97
N ASN A 789 54.37 -6.34 35.20
CA ASN A 789 54.63 -7.58 35.95
C ASN A 789 53.30 -8.26 36.35
N TYR A 790 53.18 -9.56 36.12
CA TYR A 790 51.98 -10.34 36.43
C TYR A 790 52.31 -11.71 37.07
N GLU A 791 51.37 -12.24 37.84
CA GLU A 791 51.39 -13.59 38.43
C GLU A 791 50.02 -14.22 38.17
N LEU A 792 49.99 -15.42 37.57
CA LEU A 792 48.76 -16.19 37.36
C LEU A 792 48.70 -17.28 38.42
N LYS A 793 47.66 -17.25 39.25
CA LYS A 793 47.33 -18.32 40.18
C LYS A 793 46.09 -19.04 39.67
N GLU A 794 46.25 -20.33 39.39
CA GLU A 794 45.11 -21.24 39.17
C GLU A 794 44.74 -21.77 40.56
N GLU A 795 43.61 -21.32 41.11
CA GLU A 795 43.05 -21.84 42.37
C GLU A 795 42.17 -23.08 42.14
#